data_AF-T1KNY4-F1
#
_entry.id   AF-T1KNY4-F1
#
_cell.length_a   1.000
_cell.length_b   1.000
_cell.length_c   1.000
_cell.angle_alpha   90.00
_cell.angle_beta   90.00
_cell.angle_gamma   90.00
#
_symmetry.space_group_name_H-M   'P 1'
#
loop_
_entity.id
_entity.type
_entity.pdbx_description
1 polymer ?
#
loop_
_entity_poly.entity_id
_entity_poly.type
_entity_poly.pdbx_seq_one_letter_code
_entity_poly.pdbx_strand_id
1 'polypeptide(L)'
;MNANSNVPGKVTIKVKLSDEDYHDIVLDWSDESCEYKQQLFMRKLASFTRVPIEYFTSVIVSHEQDTRIFHNQETKYRIDMFKPVENETFMSIFSDGDCFCLNTIFFWSNLDNGLVIQFELESSDRANVSQCSRFWCQYTSTRSLMDKRVKILTNSELNAKLNAASERRHVDNGAEFRRLYFGYNINQVHSMYFHCRSEDMDFLPERLYSPNRVICKLKLIKPYSEGQLLALHTNTELNNSSSCYSVSSRNAQIRYEFNRYNIKSFVDESEIEDQSAYYVKWLYDLKNINKDVFTENISRDDPKNIDGTIVMIDRKIDEDYHDIVLDWSDESCEYKQQLFMRKLASFTRVPIEYFTNVFLFHGPDTHVFHNQETKYRIDMAEPVENETFISIFNDGDCFCVNTTFCWSDQKNGLVIQFELATPDRANVSQCDWFWCQYTSTRSLMDKRVKLLTNSELNAKLNAANERRHDDGAEFSRIYSDYNINQVHSLYFHCSSDDMHFPPERLYSPNRGGRLVFLCFQQKGCFKHIVSVLHDEDYHDIVLDWSDESCEYKQQLFMRKLASFTKVPIECFTIVILSHRLDTCILHNQETKYRIDMVEPVENETFIRIFNDGDCFCVHTSFCYSTRRKGLLIEFGVASSDVVSVSECDWFWCQYTSTRAIMDRRVKLLTNAELNAKLNAANERRHDDGAEFSRIYSDYNINQVHSMYFCCRDGDMDFPPDRRYSPNRG
;
A
#
# COMPACT_ATOMS: atom_id res chain seq x y z
N MET A 1 0.53 55.99 -18.67
CA MET A 1 -0.46 56.18 -17.59
C MET A 1 -0.15 55.13 -16.54
N ASN A 2 0.50 55.54 -15.45
CA ASN A 2 0.93 54.65 -14.37
C ASN A 2 -0.28 54.29 -13.51
N ALA A 3 -0.70 53.03 -13.54
CA ALA A 3 -1.53 52.49 -12.48
C ALA A 3 -0.64 52.38 -11.23
N ASN A 4 -0.90 53.23 -10.24
CA ASN A 4 -0.36 53.06 -8.88
C ASN A 4 -0.82 51.69 -8.37
N SER A 5 0.01 50.66 -8.50
CA SER A 5 -0.09 49.50 -7.64
C SER A 5 0.32 49.98 -6.25
N ASN A 6 -0.67 50.12 -5.37
CA ASN A 6 -0.48 50.38 -3.94
C ASN A 6 0.17 49.14 -3.29
N VAL A 7 1.40 48.78 -3.69
CA VAL A 7 2.19 47.79 -2.96
C VAL A 7 2.67 48.52 -1.71
N PRO A 8 2.20 48.12 -0.50
CA PRO A 8 2.63 48.78 0.71
C PRO A 8 4.15 48.60 0.84
N GLY A 9 4.89 49.65 1.19
CA GLY A 9 6.36 49.58 1.24
C GLY A 9 6.92 48.54 2.21
N LYS A 10 6.07 47.99 3.09
CA LYS A 10 6.38 46.95 4.06
C LYS A 10 5.16 46.04 4.25
N VAL A 11 5.39 44.73 4.34
CA VAL A 11 4.40 43.69 4.60
C VAL A 11 4.90 42.81 5.74
N THR A 12 4.02 42.43 6.66
CA THR A 12 4.30 41.46 7.72
C THR A 12 3.44 40.23 7.51
N ILE A 13 4.08 39.10 7.26
CA ILE A 13 3.40 37.79 7.19
C ILE A 13 3.65 37.01 8.47
N LYS A 14 2.82 36.00 8.72
CA LYS A 14 2.91 35.10 9.87
C LYS A 14 3.21 33.70 9.39
N VAL A 15 4.26 33.09 9.93
CA VAL A 15 4.65 31.71 9.58
C VAL A 15 4.74 30.87 10.84
N LYS A 16 4.18 29.67 10.83
CA LYS A 16 4.33 28.70 11.93
C LYS A 16 4.84 27.35 11.46
N LEU A 17 5.54 26.67 12.35
CA LEU A 17 5.65 25.22 12.35
C LEU A 17 4.48 24.63 13.15
N SER A 18 4.22 23.34 12.99
CA SER A 18 3.08 22.66 13.61
C SER A 18 3.13 22.62 15.15
N ASP A 19 4.31 22.62 15.74
CA ASP A 19 4.56 22.57 17.18
C ASP A 19 4.88 23.96 17.79
N GLU A 20 4.67 25.03 17.03
CA GLU A 20 4.97 26.41 17.44
C GLU A 20 3.80 27.37 17.13
N ASP A 21 3.79 28.50 17.84
CA ASP A 21 2.93 29.63 17.49
C ASP A 21 3.42 30.34 16.22
N TYR A 22 2.58 31.21 15.65
CA TYR A 22 2.95 32.05 14.51
C TYR A 22 4.05 33.05 14.88
N HIS A 23 5.03 33.17 13.98
CA HIS A 23 6.10 34.14 14.04
C HIS A 23 5.95 35.16 12.92
N ASP A 24 6.14 36.44 13.25
CA ASP A 24 6.08 37.53 12.27
C ASP A 24 7.37 37.56 11.43
N ILE A 25 7.23 37.44 10.11
CA ILE A 25 8.27 37.72 9.13
C ILE A 25 7.95 39.05 8.46
N VAL A 26 8.82 40.03 8.71
CA VAL A 26 8.71 41.37 8.16
C VAL A 26 9.48 41.48 6.84
N LEU A 27 8.77 41.82 5.78
CA LEU A 27 9.26 42.04 4.43
C LEU A 27 9.21 43.54 4.12
N ASP A 28 10.37 44.19 4.16
CA ASP A 28 10.51 45.60 3.82
C ASP A 28 10.86 45.72 2.33
N TRP A 29 9.88 46.06 1.51
CA TRP A 29 10.08 46.17 0.06
C TRP A 29 10.92 47.39 -0.32
N SER A 30 11.14 48.34 0.60
CA SER A 30 12.10 49.43 0.39
C SER A 30 13.56 49.01 0.64
N ASP A 31 13.79 47.77 1.11
CA ASP A 31 15.12 47.21 1.27
C ASP A 31 15.77 46.88 -0.09
N GLU A 32 16.76 47.68 -0.47
CA GLU A 32 17.54 47.53 -1.70
C GLU A 32 18.80 46.67 -1.53
N SER A 33 18.92 45.90 -0.43
CA SER A 33 20.05 44.98 -0.21
C SER A 33 20.08 43.76 -1.13
N CYS A 34 18.97 43.51 -1.84
CA CYS A 34 18.83 42.46 -2.84
C CYS A 34 18.19 43.05 -4.11
N GLU A 35 18.72 42.70 -5.28
CA GLU A 35 18.13 43.08 -6.59
C GLU A 35 16.70 42.53 -6.73
N TYR A 36 16.50 41.29 -6.28
CA TYR A 36 15.22 40.60 -6.36
C TYR A 36 14.56 40.51 -4.99
N LYS A 37 13.31 41.00 -4.87
CA LYS A 37 12.54 40.96 -3.61
C LYS A 37 12.21 39.53 -3.18
N GLN A 38 12.18 38.57 -4.12
CA GLN A 38 12.12 37.15 -3.79
C GLN A 38 13.32 36.70 -2.95
N GLN A 39 14.52 37.22 -3.21
CA GLN A 39 15.73 36.82 -2.49
C GLN A 39 15.73 37.38 -1.06
N LEU A 40 15.22 38.59 -0.88
CA LEU A 40 14.99 39.17 0.45
C LEU A 40 14.10 38.25 1.29
N PHE A 41 12.98 37.80 0.71
CA PHE A 41 12.07 36.86 1.37
C PHE A 41 12.77 35.54 1.74
N MET A 42 13.54 34.96 0.82
CA MET A 42 14.25 33.71 1.07
C MET A 42 15.29 33.83 2.19
N ARG A 43 16.03 34.94 2.28
CA ARG A 43 16.95 35.20 3.40
C ARG A 43 16.23 35.28 4.74
N LYS A 44 15.05 35.91 4.78
CA LYS A 44 14.22 35.97 6.00
C LYS A 44 13.73 34.57 6.40
N LEU A 45 13.29 33.75 5.43
CA LEU A 45 12.83 32.39 5.69
C LEU A 45 13.99 31.46 6.12
N ALA A 46 15.16 31.59 5.50
CA ALA A 46 16.39 30.89 5.90
C ALA A 46 16.78 31.23 7.35
N SER A 47 16.71 32.51 7.73
CA SER A 47 16.95 32.96 9.10
C SER A 47 15.95 32.35 10.11
N PHE A 48 14.66 32.35 9.77
CA PHE A 48 13.60 31.75 10.61
C PHE A 48 13.79 30.23 10.82
N THR A 49 14.23 29.53 9.78
CA THR A 49 14.37 28.07 9.77
C THR A 49 15.75 27.59 10.21
N ARG A 50 16.73 28.49 10.30
CA ARG A 50 18.17 28.21 10.52
C ARG A 50 18.79 27.32 9.45
N VAL A 51 18.13 27.20 8.30
CA VAL A 51 18.69 26.54 7.13
C VAL A 51 19.65 27.52 6.46
N PRO A 52 20.92 27.15 6.22
CA PRO A 52 21.83 28.00 5.48
C PRO A 52 21.32 28.19 4.04
N ILE A 53 21.38 29.43 3.55
CA ILE A 53 20.76 29.83 2.28
C ILE A 53 21.27 29.00 1.10
N GLU A 54 22.52 28.54 1.16
CA GLU A 54 23.14 27.75 0.10
C GLU A 54 22.53 26.35 -0.08
N TYR A 55 21.81 25.80 0.90
CA TYR A 55 21.10 24.50 0.80
C TYR A 55 19.62 24.63 0.46
N PHE A 56 19.08 25.85 0.53
CA PHE A 56 17.69 26.17 0.23
C PHE A 56 17.54 26.33 -1.28
N THR A 57 16.79 25.45 -1.93
CA THR A 57 16.60 25.48 -3.40
C THR A 57 15.46 26.38 -3.85
N SER A 58 14.27 26.21 -3.29
CA SER A 58 13.07 26.92 -3.72
C SER A 58 11.99 26.90 -2.65
N VAL A 59 11.02 27.79 -2.80
CA VAL A 59 9.84 27.90 -1.94
C VAL A 59 8.59 27.81 -2.79
N ILE A 60 7.70 26.90 -2.41
CA ILE A 60 6.36 26.77 -2.97
C ILE A 60 5.41 27.54 -2.06
N VAL A 61 4.67 28.49 -2.62
CA VAL A 61 3.64 29.25 -1.90
C VAL A 61 2.28 28.85 -2.46
N SER A 62 1.42 28.27 -1.60
CA SER A 62 0.09 27.77 -1.98
C SER A 62 -1.01 28.55 -1.28
N HIS A 63 -1.84 29.22 -2.08
CA HIS A 63 -3.07 29.92 -1.66
C HIS A 63 -4.33 29.16 -2.16
N GLU A 64 -5.53 29.66 -1.88
CA GLU A 64 -6.80 28.99 -2.25
C GLU A 64 -6.91 28.60 -3.73
N GLN A 65 -6.36 29.40 -4.65
CA GLN A 65 -6.55 29.22 -6.10
C GLN A 65 -5.25 29.16 -6.90
N ASP A 66 -4.10 29.35 -6.26
CA ASP A 66 -2.82 29.48 -6.95
C ASP A 66 -1.70 28.81 -6.16
N THR A 67 -0.75 28.20 -6.85
CA THR A 67 0.46 27.63 -6.28
C THR A 67 1.63 28.05 -7.14
N ARG A 68 2.55 28.81 -6.56
CA ARG A 68 3.71 29.38 -7.26
C ARG A 68 4.99 28.88 -6.63
N ILE A 69 6.02 28.71 -7.47
CA ILE A 69 7.34 28.25 -7.06
C ILE A 69 8.34 29.37 -7.32
N PHE A 70 9.15 29.69 -6.32
CA PHE A 70 10.22 30.68 -6.42
C PHE A 70 11.55 30.04 -6.11
N HIS A 71 12.53 30.27 -6.97
CA HIS A 71 13.84 29.65 -6.87
C HIS A 71 14.88 30.58 -6.23
N ASN A 72 15.64 30.03 -5.29
CA ASN A 72 16.72 30.74 -4.62
C ASN A 72 17.86 31.01 -5.59
N GLN A 73 18.33 32.25 -5.65
CA GLN A 73 19.44 32.65 -6.52
C GLN A 73 20.80 32.50 -5.82
N GLU A 74 20.81 32.26 -4.51
CA GLU A 74 22.01 32.06 -3.69
C GLU A 74 22.24 30.59 -3.29
N THR A 75 21.51 29.65 -3.91
CA THR A 75 21.77 28.23 -3.69
C THR A 75 23.14 27.84 -4.27
N LYS A 76 23.82 26.86 -3.67
CA LYS A 76 25.07 26.31 -4.24
C LYS A 76 24.84 25.32 -5.39
N TYR A 77 23.57 25.06 -5.71
CA TYR A 77 23.10 24.04 -6.62
C TYR A 77 22.60 24.68 -7.92
N ARG A 78 22.80 24.05 -9.08
CA ARG A 78 22.57 24.63 -10.41
C ARG A 78 21.09 24.91 -10.64
N ILE A 79 20.70 26.15 -10.33
CA ILE A 79 19.39 26.73 -10.61
C ILE A 79 19.48 27.74 -11.76
N ASP A 80 20.63 27.87 -12.43
CA ASP A 80 20.91 28.79 -13.55
C ASP A 80 19.88 28.76 -14.70
N MET A 81 18.99 27.77 -14.72
CA MET A 81 17.84 27.66 -15.64
C MET A 81 16.62 28.51 -15.26
N PHE A 82 16.47 28.96 -14.01
CA PHE A 82 15.27 29.65 -13.54
C PHE A 82 15.51 31.13 -13.27
N LYS A 83 14.97 31.97 -14.15
CA LYS A 83 15.03 33.43 -14.00
C LYS A 83 14.25 33.87 -12.75
N PRO A 84 14.76 34.86 -11.99
CA PRO A 84 13.99 35.51 -10.94
C PRO A 84 12.67 36.06 -11.46
N VAL A 85 11.65 36.01 -10.61
CA VAL A 85 10.35 36.63 -10.92
C VAL A 85 10.46 38.15 -10.75
N GLU A 86 9.77 38.90 -11.61
CA GLU A 86 9.69 40.35 -11.51
C GLU A 86 9.20 40.79 -10.12
N ASN A 87 9.82 41.84 -9.57
CA ASN A 87 9.59 42.27 -8.19
C ASN A 87 8.12 42.60 -7.93
N GLU A 88 7.44 43.28 -8.86
CA GLU A 88 6.03 43.63 -8.75
C GLU A 88 5.15 42.38 -8.66
N THR A 89 5.45 41.37 -9.48
CA THR A 89 4.73 40.09 -9.48
C THR A 89 4.95 39.35 -8.16
N PHE A 90 6.18 39.31 -7.66
CA PHE A 90 6.48 38.64 -6.40
C PHE A 90 5.84 39.35 -5.19
N MET A 91 5.95 40.67 -5.11
CA MET A 91 5.39 41.46 -4.01
C MET A 91 3.86 41.35 -3.94
N SER A 92 3.18 41.16 -5.09
CA SER A 92 1.72 41.02 -5.15
C SER A 92 1.16 39.75 -4.49
N ILE A 93 2.02 38.78 -4.15
CA ILE A 93 1.62 37.49 -3.59
C ILE A 93 1.28 37.61 -2.10
N PHE A 94 1.99 38.49 -1.39
CA PHE A 94 1.87 38.62 0.06
C PHE A 94 1.08 39.87 0.42
N SER A 95 0.07 39.69 1.26
CA SER A 95 -0.67 40.75 1.92
C SER A 95 -0.26 40.85 3.40
N ASP A 96 -0.43 42.05 3.97
CA ASP A 96 -0.15 42.25 5.39
C ASP A 96 -1.11 41.43 6.25
N GLY A 97 -0.56 40.63 7.15
CA GLY A 97 -1.30 39.72 8.01
C GLY A 97 -1.49 38.30 7.46
N ASP A 98 -1.02 37.98 6.25
CA ASP A 98 -1.13 36.63 5.69
C ASP A 98 -0.51 35.58 6.63
N CYS A 99 -1.20 34.46 6.81
CA CYS A 99 -0.81 33.40 7.74
C CYS A 99 -0.51 32.11 6.98
N PHE A 100 0.69 31.57 7.14
CA PHE A 100 1.15 30.35 6.48
C PHE A 100 1.62 29.29 7.47
N CYS A 101 1.36 28.04 7.13
CA CYS A 101 1.93 26.88 7.78
C CYS A 101 3.13 26.40 6.94
N LEU A 102 4.28 26.27 7.58
CA LEU A 102 5.53 25.88 6.92
C LEU A 102 5.72 24.37 6.95
N ASN A 103 5.96 23.78 5.79
CA ASN A 103 6.47 22.44 5.62
C ASN A 103 7.84 22.47 4.91
N THR A 104 8.55 21.36 4.94
CA THR A 104 9.84 21.21 4.25
C THR A 104 9.92 19.91 3.49
N ILE A 105 10.42 20.02 2.26
CA ILE A 105 10.83 18.90 1.44
C ILE A 105 12.35 18.79 1.53
N PHE A 106 12.85 17.71 2.12
CA PHE A 106 14.26 17.42 2.29
C PHE A 106 14.64 16.20 1.45
N PHE A 107 15.53 16.38 0.47
CA PHE A 107 15.83 15.36 -0.54
C PHE A 107 17.26 15.44 -1.10
N TRP A 108 17.66 14.41 -1.83
CA TRP A 108 18.91 14.39 -2.60
C TRP A 108 18.70 14.94 -4.02
N SER A 109 19.42 16.02 -4.38
CA SER A 109 19.45 16.51 -5.76
C SER A 109 20.39 15.64 -6.60
N ASN A 110 19.83 14.95 -7.60
CA ASN A 110 20.64 14.21 -8.59
C ASN A 110 21.39 15.15 -9.54
N LEU A 111 20.85 16.35 -9.80
CA LEU A 111 21.48 17.33 -10.70
C LEU A 111 22.79 17.85 -10.13
N ASP A 112 22.85 17.96 -8.81
CA ASP A 112 23.95 18.65 -8.15
C ASP A 112 24.71 17.81 -7.14
N ASN A 113 24.39 16.52 -7.06
CA ASN A 113 24.97 15.55 -6.13
C ASN A 113 25.06 16.11 -4.70
N GLY A 114 23.91 16.35 -4.07
CA GLY A 114 23.90 16.80 -2.68
C GLY A 114 22.52 16.88 -2.04
N LEU A 115 22.52 16.93 -0.71
CA LEU A 115 21.29 17.11 0.07
C LEU A 115 20.82 18.56 0.01
N VAL A 116 19.54 18.74 -0.27
CA VAL A 116 18.87 20.04 -0.42
C VAL A 116 17.59 20.10 0.38
N ILE A 117 17.12 21.32 0.61
CA ILE A 117 15.81 21.56 1.19
C ILE A 117 15.01 22.55 0.35
N GLN A 118 13.72 22.29 0.24
CA GLN A 118 12.71 23.15 -0.35
C GLN A 118 11.67 23.44 0.73
N PHE A 119 11.16 24.67 0.75
CA PHE A 119 10.10 25.07 1.67
C PHE A 119 8.74 25.06 0.98
N GLU A 120 7.71 24.70 1.73
CA GLU A 120 6.33 24.83 1.28
C GLU A 120 5.58 25.68 2.30
N LEU A 121 4.93 26.73 1.83
CA LEU A 121 4.05 27.59 2.61
C LEU A 121 2.63 27.34 2.15
N GLU A 122 1.84 26.67 2.98
CA GLU A 122 0.40 26.52 2.76
C GLU A 122 -0.35 27.58 3.58
N SER A 123 -1.21 28.33 2.90
CA SER A 123 -2.07 29.31 3.56
C SER A 123 -2.90 28.64 4.67
N SER A 124 -3.06 29.35 5.79
CA SER A 124 -3.69 28.81 7.01
C SER A 124 -5.16 28.43 6.85
N ASP A 125 -5.83 28.98 5.84
CA ASP A 125 -7.19 28.62 5.42
C ASP A 125 -7.27 27.20 4.85
N ARG A 126 -6.20 26.70 4.23
CA ARG A 126 -6.07 25.37 3.65
C ARG A 126 -5.42 24.36 4.58
N ALA A 127 -4.55 24.83 5.48
CA ALA A 127 -3.87 23.98 6.43
C ALA A 127 -4.85 23.47 7.51
N ASN A 128 -5.40 22.27 7.28
CA ASN A 128 -6.22 21.61 8.30
C ASN A 128 -5.31 21.04 9.40
N VAL A 129 -5.26 21.69 10.56
CA VAL A 129 -4.46 21.21 11.72
C VAL A 129 -4.75 19.76 12.13
N SER A 130 -5.89 19.18 11.78
CA SER A 130 -6.22 17.79 12.09
C SER A 130 -5.82 16.77 11.01
N GLN A 131 -5.46 17.22 9.80
CA GLN A 131 -5.22 16.35 8.64
C GLN A 131 -3.96 16.79 7.87
N CYS A 132 -3.29 15.84 7.24
CA CYS A 132 -2.17 16.16 6.36
C CYS A 132 -2.70 16.46 4.95
N SER A 133 -2.16 17.50 4.34
CA SER A 133 -2.37 17.88 2.94
C SER A 133 -1.14 17.49 2.11
N ARG A 134 -1.20 17.77 0.80
CA ARG A 134 -0.04 17.66 -0.08
C ARG A 134 1.11 18.59 0.34
N PHE A 135 0.81 19.77 0.87
CA PHE A 135 1.77 20.86 1.11
C PHE A 135 2.06 21.10 2.59
N TRP A 136 1.33 20.44 3.51
CA TRP A 136 1.53 20.59 4.94
C TRP A 136 1.07 19.38 5.73
N CYS A 137 1.83 18.99 6.75
CA CYS A 137 1.46 17.92 7.66
C CYS A 137 2.02 18.17 9.06
N GLN A 138 1.16 18.12 10.08
CA GLN A 138 1.55 18.40 11.46
C GLN A 138 2.63 17.45 12.01
N TYR A 139 2.76 16.24 11.46
CA TYR A 139 3.74 15.27 11.95
C TYR A 139 5.14 15.50 11.36
N THR A 140 5.24 16.15 10.20
CA THR A 140 6.50 16.39 9.48
C THR A 140 6.96 17.85 9.51
N SER A 141 6.10 18.74 10.00
CA SER A 141 6.30 20.20 10.02
C SER A 141 6.66 20.69 11.42
N THR A 142 7.47 19.96 12.18
CA THR A 142 7.87 20.33 13.56
C THR A 142 9.26 20.97 13.60
N ARG A 143 9.52 21.79 14.62
CA ARG A 143 10.86 22.37 14.85
C ARG A 143 11.91 21.30 15.09
N SER A 144 11.56 20.26 15.85
CA SER A 144 12.46 19.14 16.11
C SER A 144 12.92 18.45 14.81
N LEU A 145 12.00 18.24 13.86
CA LEU A 145 12.34 17.61 12.59
C LEU A 145 13.13 18.56 11.68
N MET A 146 12.77 19.85 11.66
CA MET A 146 13.54 20.89 10.96
C MET A 146 14.99 20.95 11.46
N ASP A 147 15.21 21.01 12.77
CA ASP A 147 16.56 21.08 13.37
C ASP A 147 17.38 19.82 13.04
N LYS A 148 16.73 18.64 12.99
CA LYS A 148 17.39 17.41 12.52
C LYS A 148 17.80 17.49 11.04
N ARG A 149 16.92 18.00 10.16
CA ARG A 149 17.23 18.23 8.74
C ARG A 149 18.41 19.18 8.59
N VAL A 150 18.42 20.30 9.31
CA VAL A 150 19.54 21.26 9.33
C VAL A 150 20.84 20.58 9.74
N LYS A 151 20.84 19.80 10.83
CA LYS A 151 22.02 19.08 11.31
C LYS A 151 22.60 18.13 10.27
N ILE A 152 21.74 17.45 9.51
CA ILE A 152 22.14 16.54 8.43
C ILE A 152 22.66 17.34 7.23
N LEU A 153 21.95 18.38 6.80
CA LEU A 153 22.34 19.27 5.70
C LEU A 153 23.74 19.85 5.90
N THR A 154 24.05 20.31 7.12
CA THR A 154 25.33 20.96 7.44
C THR A 154 26.45 19.97 7.78
N ASN A 155 26.20 18.66 7.74
CA ASN A 155 27.23 17.67 8.03
C ASN A 155 28.15 17.48 6.81
N SER A 156 29.29 18.17 6.83
CA SER A 156 30.27 18.16 5.75
C SER A 156 30.86 16.77 5.48
N GLU A 157 31.09 15.97 6.53
CA GLU A 157 31.62 14.61 6.41
C GLU A 157 30.61 13.68 5.74
N LEU A 158 29.35 13.74 6.18
CA LEU A 158 28.26 12.96 5.58
C LEU A 158 28.04 13.36 4.12
N ASN A 159 28.00 14.67 3.82
CA ASN A 159 27.86 15.15 2.46
C ASN A 159 29.01 14.66 1.57
N ALA A 160 30.26 14.70 2.07
CA ALA A 160 31.40 14.18 1.31
C ALA A 160 31.27 12.67 1.03
N LYS A 161 30.84 11.88 2.02
CA LYS A 161 30.59 10.43 1.88
C LYS A 161 29.47 10.14 0.87
N LEU A 162 28.36 10.86 0.96
CA LEU A 162 27.23 10.70 0.04
C LEU A 162 27.60 11.10 -1.39
N ASN A 163 28.38 12.16 -1.57
CA ASN A 163 28.87 12.58 -2.88
C ASN A 163 29.76 11.50 -3.51
N ALA A 164 30.73 10.98 -2.75
CA ALA A 164 31.60 9.89 -3.20
C ALA A 164 30.82 8.61 -3.54
N ALA A 165 29.80 8.27 -2.75
CA ALA A 165 28.92 7.14 -3.01
C ALA A 165 28.02 7.37 -4.23
N SER A 166 27.56 8.60 -4.47
CA SER A 166 26.74 8.97 -5.64
C SER A 166 27.53 8.81 -6.94
N GLU A 167 28.80 9.20 -6.96
CA GLU A 167 29.69 9.01 -8.12
C GLU A 167 29.88 7.52 -8.47
N ARG A 168 29.77 6.63 -7.48
CA ARG A 168 29.91 5.17 -7.67
C ARG A 168 28.58 4.45 -7.85
N ARG A 169 27.45 5.16 -7.86
CA ARG A 169 26.11 4.56 -7.85
C ARG A 169 25.86 3.59 -9.01
N HIS A 170 26.53 3.77 -10.14
CA HIS A 170 26.46 2.86 -11.30
C HIS A 170 27.32 1.59 -11.16
N VAL A 171 28.31 1.58 -10.26
CA VAL A 171 29.26 0.48 -10.06
C VAL A 171 28.75 -0.53 -9.03
N ASP A 172 28.13 -0.05 -7.95
CA ASP A 172 27.65 -0.88 -6.83
C ASP A 172 26.12 -0.96 -6.74
N ASN A 173 25.43 -0.54 -7.80
CA ASN A 173 23.97 -0.40 -7.82
C ASN A 173 23.42 0.46 -6.65
N GLY A 174 24.20 1.43 -6.17
CA GLY A 174 23.85 2.36 -5.09
C GLY A 174 23.89 1.77 -3.68
N ALA A 175 24.56 0.63 -3.46
CA ALA A 175 24.61 -0.02 -2.16
C ALA A 175 25.27 0.85 -1.06
N GLU A 176 26.41 1.47 -1.34
CA GLU A 176 27.11 2.38 -0.42
C GLU A 176 26.24 3.61 -0.10
N PHE A 177 25.59 4.16 -1.12
CA PHE A 177 24.68 5.30 -0.96
C PHE A 177 23.50 4.95 -0.05
N ARG A 178 22.84 3.80 -0.27
CA ARG A 178 21.75 3.30 0.58
C ARG A 178 22.24 3.09 2.02
N ARG A 179 23.40 2.44 2.21
CA ARG A 179 23.98 2.20 3.53
C ARG A 179 24.21 3.49 4.31
N LEU A 180 24.71 4.54 3.65
CA LEU A 180 24.87 5.87 4.28
C LEU A 180 23.51 6.51 4.61
N TYR A 181 22.54 6.43 3.70
CA TYR A 181 21.19 6.94 3.92
C TYR A 181 20.50 6.30 5.14
N PHE A 182 20.63 4.99 5.30
CA PHE A 182 20.12 4.25 6.46
C PHE A 182 20.95 4.50 7.73
N GLY A 183 22.27 4.40 7.65
CA GLY A 183 23.16 4.52 8.81
C GLY A 183 23.10 5.89 9.49
N TYR A 184 22.75 6.95 8.75
CA TYR A 184 22.54 8.29 9.29
C TYR A 184 21.06 8.63 9.52
N ASN A 185 20.15 7.66 9.40
CA ASN A 185 18.69 7.82 9.55
C ASN A 185 18.10 8.95 8.69
N ILE A 186 18.67 9.17 7.49
CA ILE A 186 18.24 10.25 6.60
C ILE A 186 16.78 10.02 6.16
N ASN A 187 16.37 8.75 5.96
CA ASN A 187 14.99 8.39 5.62
C ASN A 187 13.94 8.85 6.65
N GLN A 188 14.29 8.96 7.93
CA GLN A 188 13.34 9.41 8.96
C GLN A 188 13.02 10.91 8.86
N VAL A 189 13.89 11.67 8.20
CA VAL A 189 13.72 13.11 7.99
C VAL A 189 13.48 13.45 6.52
N HIS A 190 13.61 12.47 5.63
CA HIS A 190 13.39 12.58 4.19
C HIS A 190 11.90 12.77 3.95
N SER A 191 11.57 13.89 3.33
CA SER A 191 10.21 14.18 2.91
C SER A 191 10.07 13.71 1.47
N MET A 192 9.91 12.40 1.26
CA MET A 192 9.28 12.01 -0.01
C MET A 192 7.83 12.43 0.09
N TYR A 193 7.34 13.06 -0.97
CA TYR A 193 5.94 13.36 -1.17
C TYR A 193 5.07 12.24 -0.60
N PHE A 194 4.12 12.58 0.28
CA PHE A 194 2.89 11.79 0.40
C PHE A 194 2.19 11.90 -0.96
N HIS A 195 2.67 11.15 -1.94
CA HIS A 195 2.01 10.87 -3.20
C HIS A 195 1.69 9.39 -3.18
N CYS A 196 0.42 9.08 -2.99
CA CYS A 196 -0.18 7.85 -3.49
C CYS A 196 -0.17 7.83 -5.04
N ARG A 197 1.00 8.02 -5.64
CA ARG A 197 1.27 7.75 -7.06
C ARG A 197 2.56 6.95 -7.13
N SER A 198 2.40 5.64 -7.04
CA SER A 198 3.36 4.70 -7.62
C SER A 198 3.38 4.95 -9.11
N GLU A 199 4.54 5.20 -9.69
CA GLU A 199 4.87 4.58 -10.98
C GLU A 199 6.36 4.66 -11.35
N ASP A 200 7.23 5.48 -10.72
CA ASP A 200 8.65 5.53 -11.17
C ASP A 200 9.72 5.77 -10.08
N MET A 201 9.61 5.17 -8.88
CA MET A 201 10.71 5.16 -7.90
C MET A 201 10.60 3.98 -6.92
N ASP A 202 11.58 3.08 -6.92
CA ASP A 202 11.77 1.96 -5.96
C ASP A 202 12.13 2.42 -4.53
N PHE A 203 11.35 3.33 -3.94
CA PHE A 203 11.50 3.73 -2.54
C PHE A 203 10.22 3.38 -1.76
N LEU A 204 10.33 2.26 -1.05
CA LEU A 204 9.34 1.57 -0.20
C LEU A 204 8.96 2.33 1.11
N PRO A 205 7.93 1.85 1.87
CA PRO A 205 6.93 2.67 2.55
C PRO A 205 7.19 3.07 4.01
N GLU A 206 6.35 4.01 4.43
CA GLU A 206 6.30 4.79 5.67
C GLU A 206 6.13 4.01 6.98
N ARG A 207 6.84 4.47 8.04
CA ARG A 207 6.28 4.65 9.39
C ARG A 207 6.90 5.88 10.07
N LEU A 208 6.09 6.89 10.37
CA LEU A 208 6.43 8.00 11.27
C LEU A 208 6.31 7.54 12.73
N TYR A 209 7.39 7.67 13.50
CA TYR A 209 7.36 7.46 14.96
C TYR A 209 6.80 8.70 15.67
N SER A 210 5.70 8.56 16.40
CA SER A 210 5.19 9.61 17.31
C SER A 210 6.10 9.76 18.55
N PRO A 211 6.39 10.97 19.07
CA PRO A 211 7.37 11.18 20.14
C PRO A 211 6.92 10.78 21.55
N ASN A 212 5.65 10.42 21.77
CA ASN A 212 5.10 10.21 23.12
C ASN A 212 4.58 8.78 23.33
N ARG A 213 5.48 7.84 23.66
CA ARG A 213 5.06 6.57 24.30
C ARG A 213 5.18 6.70 25.82
N VAL A 214 4.04 6.84 26.48
CA VAL A 214 3.86 6.43 27.87
C VAL A 214 4.01 4.90 27.90
N ILE A 215 4.98 4.40 28.67
CA ILE A 215 5.15 2.97 28.93
C ILE A 215 4.00 2.52 29.84
N CYS A 216 2.93 1.99 29.26
CA CYS A 216 1.92 1.26 30.02
C CYS A 216 2.47 -0.13 30.37
N LYS A 217 2.88 -0.33 31.62
CA LYS A 217 3.13 -1.69 32.16
C LYS A 217 1.78 -2.37 32.37
N LEU A 218 1.39 -3.25 31.45
CA LEU A 218 0.27 -4.17 31.67
C LEU A 218 0.76 -5.33 32.55
N LYS A 219 0.22 -5.43 33.77
CA LYS A 219 0.42 -6.56 34.68
C LYS A 219 -0.61 -7.62 34.33
N LEU A 220 -0.16 -8.82 33.98
CA LEU A 220 -0.99 -9.98 33.69
C LEU A 220 -1.88 -10.28 34.93
N ILE A 221 -3.21 -10.20 34.77
CA ILE A 221 -4.16 -10.75 35.74
C ILE A 221 -4.46 -12.18 35.28
N LYS A 222 -4.15 -13.17 36.12
CA LYS A 222 -4.46 -14.59 35.86
C LYS A 222 -5.98 -14.77 35.73
N PRO A 223 -6.45 -15.68 34.85
CA PRO A 223 -7.87 -15.97 34.73
C PRO A 223 -8.40 -16.62 36.01
N TYR A 224 -9.54 -16.12 36.50
CA TYR A 224 -10.37 -16.86 37.44
C TYR A 224 -10.94 -18.09 36.73
N SER A 225 -10.83 -19.25 37.37
CA SER A 225 -11.57 -20.46 37.00
C SER A 225 -13.07 -20.23 37.19
N GLU A 226 -13.88 -20.56 36.18
CA GLU A 226 -15.34 -20.60 36.28
C GLU A 226 -15.80 -21.51 37.42
N GLY A 227 -16.65 -20.97 38.29
CA GLY A 227 -17.42 -21.79 39.24
C GLY A 227 -17.69 -21.13 40.58
N GLN A 228 -18.48 -20.05 40.62
CA GLN A 228 -19.38 -19.74 41.73
C GLN A 228 -20.38 -18.63 41.35
N LEU A 229 -21.61 -19.06 41.03
CA LEU A 229 -22.80 -18.21 41.04
C LEU A 229 -23.24 -18.01 42.50
N LEU A 230 -23.30 -16.76 42.97
CA LEU A 230 -24.41 -16.32 43.82
C LEU A 230 -24.57 -14.79 43.82
N ALA A 231 -25.83 -14.38 43.85
CA ALA A 231 -26.43 -13.08 43.59
C ALA A 231 -26.05 -11.92 44.54
N LEU A 232 -26.30 -10.68 44.07
CA LEU A 232 -27.22 -9.75 44.75
C LEU A 232 -27.52 -8.48 43.91
N HIS A 233 -28.78 -8.42 43.46
CA HIS A 233 -29.71 -7.28 43.42
C HIS A 233 -29.22 -5.81 43.39
N THR A 234 -29.67 -5.12 42.33
CA THR A 234 -30.39 -3.81 42.28
C THR A 234 -30.05 -2.72 43.31
N ASN A 235 -29.68 -1.52 42.82
CA ASN A 235 -30.63 -0.40 42.74
C ASN A 235 -30.12 0.81 41.95
N THR A 236 -31.02 1.29 41.09
CA THR A 236 -31.14 2.58 40.42
C THR A 236 -31.23 3.77 41.39
N GLU A 237 -30.69 4.92 40.99
CA GLU A 237 -31.34 6.26 40.86
C GLU A 237 -30.25 7.34 40.64
N LEU A 238 -30.15 7.93 39.44
CA LEU A 238 -30.78 9.18 38.99
C LEU A 238 -30.39 10.44 39.80
N ASN A 239 -29.63 11.35 39.16
CA ASN A 239 -30.09 12.73 39.00
C ASN A 239 -29.34 13.48 37.88
N ASN A 240 -30.15 14.02 36.97
CA ASN A 240 -29.80 15.05 35.99
C ASN A 240 -29.70 16.42 36.69
N SER A 241 -28.74 17.26 36.30
CA SER A 241 -29.03 18.69 36.09
C SER A 241 -27.91 19.38 35.30
N SER A 242 -28.37 20.15 34.32
CA SER A 242 -27.69 21.06 33.41
C SER A 242 -27.13 22.35 34.04
N SER A 243 -26.20 22.98 33.30
CA SER A 243 -25.96 24.43 33.12
C SER A 243 -24.77 25.14 33.81
N CYS A 244 -23.95 25.76 32.94
CA CYS A 244 -23.22 27.04 32.99
C CYS A 244 -22.66 27.60 34.31
N TYR A 245 -21.34 27.81 34.40
CA TYR A 245 -20.63 29.11 34.29
C TYR A 245 -19.12 28.97 34.60
N SER A 246 -18.35 29.85 33.97
CA SER A 246 -16.91 30.11 34.10
C SER A 246 -16.42 30.50 35.52
N VAL A 247 -15.13 30.24 35.82
CA VAL A 247 -14.09 31.25 36.22
C VAL A 247 -12.89 30.60 36.97
N SER A 248 -11.71 30.80 36.37
CA SER A 248 -10.36 31.06 36.93
C SER A 248 -9.72 30.25 38.08
N SER A 249 -8.57 29.66 37.73
CA SER A 249 -7.22 29.96 38.24
C SER A 249 -6.69 29.37 39.56
N ARG A 250 -5.41 28.96 39.43
CA ARG A 250 -4.27 28.94 40.38
C ARG A 250 -3.79 27.58 40.89
N ASN A 251 -2.65 27.20 40.31
CA ASN A 251 -1.35 26.92 40.97
C ASN A 251 -1.38 26.20 42.33
N ALA A 252 -0.77 25.01 42.38
CA ALA A 252 0.39 24.79 43.26
C ALA A 252 1.18 23.53 42.86
N GLN A 253 2.49 23.73 42.91
CA GLN A 253 3.62 22.87 42.63
C GLN A 253 4.02 22.12 43.91
N ILE A 254 4.73 20.97 43.81
CA ILE A 254 5.76 20.38 44.73
C ILE A 254 5.79 18.85 44.45
N ARG A 255 6.78 18.29 43.74
CA ARG A 255 8.15 17.85 44.11
C ARG A 255 8.25 16.64 45.09
N TYR A 256 8.74 15.54 44.50
CA TYR A 256 9.61 14.46 45.00
C TYR A 256 9.99 14.41 46.48
N GLU A 257 9.93 13.20 47.07
CA GLU A 257 11.10 12.60 47.76
C GLU A 257 10.99 11.07 47.97
N PHE A 258 12.17 10.47 48.07
CA PHE A 258 12.50 9.04 48.06
C PHE A 258 12.92 8.58 49.47
N ASN A 259 12.88 7.26 49.70
CA ASN A 259 13.64 6.44 50.66
C ASN A 259 13.04 5.96 52.01
N ARG A 260 13.06 4.60 52.10
CA ARG A 260 13.58 3.71 53.16
C ARG A 260 13.06 3.84 54.61
N TYR A 261 12.52 2.76 55.18
CA TYR A 261 13.27 1.89 56.11
C TYR A 261 12.52 0.57 56.45
N ASN A 262 13.31 -0.36 56.99
CA ASN A 262 13.15 -1.80 57.21
C ASN A 262 12.46 -2.20 58.55
N ILE A 263 11.82 -3.38 58.50
CA ILE A 263 11.84 -4.54 59.44
C ILE A 263 11.54 -4.35 60.95
N LYS A 264 10.51 -5.06 61.44
CA LYS A 264 10.53 -6.07 62.55
C LYS A 264 9.10 -6.59 62.81
N SER A 265 8.79 -7.84 62.42
CA SER A 265 8.71 -9.05 63.27
C SER A 265 7.60 -9.06 64.33
N PHE A 266 6.62 -9.95 64.19
CA PHE A 266 6.19 -10.89 65.24
C PHE A 266 5.48 -12.08 64.58
N VAL A 267 5.99 -13.28 64.87
CA VAL A 267 5.35 -14.57 64.62
C VAL A 267 4.50 -14.86 65.86
N ASP A 268 3.29 -15.36 65.67
CA ASP A 268 2.68 -16.28 66.62
C ASP A 268 2.03 -17.42 65.83
N GLU A 269 2.66 -18.59 65.94
CA GLU A 269 2.22 -19.89 65.45
C GLU A 269 1.53 -20.60 66.62
N SER A 270 0.20 -20.61 66.63
CA SER A 270 -0.57 -21.61 67.37
C SER A 270 -2.01 -21.66 66.88
N GLU A 271 -2.24 -22.42 65.82
CA GLU A 271 -3.37 -23.36 65.70
C GLU A 271 -3.21 -24.15 64.41
N ILE A 272 -2.79 -25.40 64.60
CA ILE A 272 -2.54 -26.43 63.60
C ILE A 272 -3.81 -27.30 63.48
N GLU A 273 -3.91 -28.00 62.35
CA GLU A 273 -4.73 -29.20 62.09
C GLU A 273 -6.20 -28.93 61.67
N ASP A 274 -6.49 -29.03 60.36
CA ASP A 274 -7.16 -30.24 59.80
C ASP A 274 -7.45 -30.19 58.26
N GLN A 275 -6.47 -29.93 57.37
CA GLN A 275 -6.69 -30.02 55.90
C GLN A 275 -5.54 -30.63 55.08
N SER A 276 -4.70 -31.49 55.67
CA SER A 276 -3.53 -32.07 54.99
C SER A 276 -3.81 -33.38 54.23
N ALA A 277 -5.02 -33.96 54.33
CA ALA A 277 -5.28 -35.31 53.83
C ALA A 277 -5.86 -35.38 52.40
N TYR A 278 -6.25 -34.26 51.78
CA TYR A 278 -6.84 -34.27 50.43
C TYR A 278 -5.84 -33.95 49.30
N TYR A 279 -4.70 -33.33 49.64
CA TYR A 279 -3.72 -32.86 48.64
C TYR A 279 -2.69 -33.93 48.21
N VAL A 280 -2.40 -34.90 49.09
CA VAL A 280 -1.35 -35.92 48.85
C VAL A 280 -1.85 -37.05 47.93
N LYS A 281 -3.17 -37.31 47.86
CA LYS A 281 -3.74 -38.34 46.99
C LYS A 281 -3.82 -37.89 45.52
N TRP A 282 -4.08 -36.59 45.28
CA TRP A 282 -4.11 -36.03 43.92
C TRP A 282 -2.73 -36.00 43.25
N LEU A 283 -1.66 -35.74 44.01
CA LEU A 283 -0.28 -35.74 43.49
C LEU A 283 0.28 -37.14 43.21
N TYR A 284 -0.31 -38.20 43.79
CA TYR A 284 0.12 -39.58 43.54
C TYR A 284 -0.53 -40.17 42.27
N ASP A 285 -1.77 -39.76 41.97
CA ASP A 285 -2.53 -40.28 40.82
C ASP A 285 -2.11 -39.66 39.47
N LEU A 286 -1.48 -38.48 39.47
CA LEU A 286 -0.90 -37.84 38.26
C LEU A 286 0.41 -38.49 37.78
N LYS A 287 1.03 -39.36 38.59
CA LYS A 287 2.33 -39.98 38.27
C LYS A 287 2.22 -41.27 37.42
N ASN A 288 0.99 -41.76 37.16
CA ASN A 288 0.74 -43.07 36.53
C ASN A 288 -0.29 -43.03 35.39
N ILE A 289 -0.14 -42.12 34.41
CA ILE A 289 -0.84 -42.25 33.13
C ILE A 289 0.18 -42.24 31.97
N ASN A 290 -0.01 -43.22 31.08
CA ASN A 290 0.90 -43.72 30.04
C ASN A 290 1.72 -42.66 29.30
N LYS A 291 3.05 -42.82 29.41
CA LYS A 291 4.06 -42.29 28.50
C LYS A 291 4.10 -43.16 27.25
N ASP A 292 3.53 -42.67 26.16
CA ASP A 292 3.97 -42.97 24.80
C ASP A 292 3.50 -41.80 23.91
N VAL A 293 4.44 -40.91 23.60
CA VAL A 293 4.55 -39.95 22.49
C VAL A 293 5.51 -38.83 22.95
N PHE A 294 6.63 -38.71 22.23
CA PHE A 294 7.75 -37.82 22.51
C PHE A 294 7.34 -36.35 22.68
N THR A 295 7.48 -35.83 23.90
CA THR A 295 7.71 -34.41 24.20
C THR A 295 8.78 -34.35 25.29
N GLU A 296 9.98 -33.89 24.94
CA GLU A 296 11.01 -33.55 25.92
C GLU A 296 10.59 -32.27 26.64
N ASN A 297 10.08 -32.42 27.87
CA ASN A 297 9.84 -31.29 28.76
C ASN A 297 11.19 -30.80 29.30
N ILE A 298 11.71 -29.73 28.72
CA ILE A 298 12.82 -28.97 29.31
C ILE A 298 12.22 -28.11 30.43
N SER A 299 12.66 -28.36 31.67
CA SER A 299 12.31 -27.56 32.85
C SER A 299 12.92 -26.16 32.73
N ARG A 300 12.11 -25.11 32.90
CA ARG A 300 12.54 -23.69 32.92
C ARG A 300 13.34 -23.29 34.18
N ASP A 301 13.57 -24.21 35.12
CA ASP A 301 14.06 -23.88 36.46
C ASP A 301 15.60 -23.95 36.65
N ASP A 302 16.39 -24.24 35.60
CA ASP A 302 17.87 -24.15 35.67
C ASP A 302 18.49 -23.34 34.50
N PRO A 303 18.55 -22.00 34.61
CA PRO A 303 18.94 -21.10 33.52
C PRO A 303 20.47 -20.99 33.30
N LYS A 304 21.28 -21.91 33.82
CA LYS A 304 22.75 -21.78 33.81
C LYS A 304 23.50 -22.72 32.88
N ASN A 305 22.83 -23.53 32.05
CA ASN A 305 23.55 -24.54 31.28
C ASN A 305 22.92 -24.94 29.93
N ILE A 306 22.21 -24.03 29.26
CA ILE A 306 21.67 -24.29 27.92
C ILE A 306 22.32 -23.32 26.94
N ASP A 307 23.31 -23.80 26.18
CA ASP A 307 23.88 -23.13 25.00
C ASP A 307 22.90 -23.20 23.80
N GLY A 308 21.64 -22.85 24.05
CA GLY A 308 20.56 -22.94 23.07
C GLY A 308 19.71 -21.67 23.07
N THR A 309 19.22 -21.31 21.89
CA THR A 309 18.30 -20.19 21.69
C THR A 309 16.90 -20.74 21.45
N ILE A 310 15.91 -20.20 22.16
CA ILE A 310 14.51 -20.49 21.89
C ILE A 310 13.99 -19.41 20.93
N VAL A 311 13.62 -19.83 19.72
CA VAL A 311 12.96 -18.96 18.74
C VAL A 311 11.47 -19.27 18.75
N MET A 312 10.66 -18.29 19.08
CA MET A 312 9.21 -18.41 19.03
C MET A 312 8.73 -18.14 17.60
N ILE A 313 7.97 -19.08 17.05
CA ILE A 313 7.41 -18.92 15.73
C ILE A 313 5.90 -18.77 15.85
N ASP A 314 5.42 -17.57 15.54
CA ASP A 314 4.01 -17.26 15.42
C ASP A 314 3.46 -17.91 14.16
N ARG A 315 2.52 -18.81 14.40
CA ARG A 315 1.64 -19.33 13.39
C ARG A 315 0.27 -19.18 13.99
N LYS A 316 -0.56 -18.32 13.39
CA LYS A 316 -2.00 -18.23 13.67
C LYS A 316 -2.75 -19.47 13.14
N ILE A 317 -2.18 -20.63 13.40
CA ILE A 317 -2.60 -21.95 12.98
C ILE A 317 -3.45 -22.60 14.06
N ASP A 318 -3.21 -22.32 15.35
CA ASP A 318 -3.99 -22.88 16.47
C ASP A 318 -3.98 -21.94 17.71
N GLU A 319 -4.08 -20.62 17.50
CA GLU A 319 -4.11 -19.57 18.56
C GLU A 319 -2.87 -19.43 19.47
N ASP A 320 -1.87 -20.33 19.40
CA ASP A 320 -0.66 -20.31 20.23
C ASP A 320 0.66 -20.23 19.43
N TYR A 321 1.68 -19.59 20.03
CA TYR A 321 3.07 -19.61 19.55
C TYR A 321 3.67 -21.01 19.70
N HIS A 322 4.51 -21.41 18.74
CA HIS A 322 5.30 -22.63 18.85
C HIS A 322 6.78 -22.32 19.05
N ASP A 323 7.37 -22.94 20.07
CA ASP A 323 8.79 -22.79 20.37
C ASP A 323 9.61 -23.72 19.45
N ILE A 324 10.51 -23.14 18.67
CA ILE A 324 11.61 -23.87 18.03
C ILE A 324 12.85 -23.71 18.92
N VAL A 325 13.21 -24.79 19.61
CA VAL A 325 14.45 -24.84 20.39
C VAL A 325 15.61 -25.17 19.48
N LEU A 326 16.57 -24.24 19.38
CA LEU A 326 17.81 -24.38 18.64
C LEU A 326 18.93 -24.66 19.63
N ASP A 327 19.36 -25.91 19.69
CA ASP A 327 20.54 -26.30 20.45
C ASP A 327 21.78 -26.03 19.60
N TRP A 328 22.51 -24.96 19.90
CA TRP A 328 23.69 -24.60 19.12
C TRP A 328 24.88 -25.51 19.43
N SER A 329 24.81 -26.36 20.46
CA SER A 329 25.77 -27.42 20.69
C SER A 329 25.55 -28.65 19.79
N ASP A 330 24.43 -28.71 19.05
CA ASP A 330 24.13 -29.79 18.12
C ASP A 330 25.08 -29.77 16.90
N GLU A 331 26.03 -30.69 16.88
CA GLU A 331 27.01 -30.88 15.80
C GLU A 331 26.50 -31.80 14.67
N SER A 332 25.22 -32.18 14.65
CA SER A 332 24.63 -33.01 13.58
C SER A 332 24.56 -32.32 12.21
N CYS A 333 24.78 -31.00 12.18
CA CYS A 333 24.93 -30.19 10.98
C CYS A 333 26.24 -29.38 11.06
N GLU A 334 27.02 -29.37 9.97
CA GLU A 334 28.20 -28.49 9.83
C GLU A 334 27.82 -27.01 9.96
N TYR A 335 26.68 -26.64 9.36
CA TYR A 335 26.15 -25.28 9.38
C TYR A 335 24.92 -25.16 10.27
N LYS A 336 24.92 -24.20 11.20
CA LYS A 336 23.80 -23.94 12.12
C LYS A 336 22.55 -23.44 11.39
N GLN A 337 22.70 -22.82 10.24
CA GLN A 337 21.56 -22.51 9.35
C GLN A 337 20.83 -23.78 8.90
N GLN A 338 21.54 -24.89 8.68
CA GLN A 338 20.94 -26.13 8.24
C GLN A 338 20.15 -26.81 9.37
N LEU A 339 20.66 -26.73 10.59
CA LEU A 339 19.94 -27.18 11.79
C LEU A 339 18.61 -26.42 11.94
N PHE A 340 18.64 -25.09 11.81
CA PHE A 340 17.44 -24.25 11.83
C PHE A 340 16.43 -24.67 10.75
N MET A 341 16.89 -24.90 9.52
CA MET A 341 16.02 -25.31 8.42
C MET A 341 15.39 -26.67 8.64
N ARG A 342 16.11 -27.66 9.19
CA ARG A 342 15.53 -28.97 9.56
C ARG A 342 14.42 -28.82 10.61
N LYS A 343 14.64 -27.97 11.62
CA LYS A 343 13.62 -27.70 12.65
C LYS A 343 12.40 -27.00 12.05
N LEU A 344 12.60 -26.01 11.18
CA LEU A 344 11.52 -25.30 10.47
C LEU A 344 10.74 -26.22 9.52
N ALA A 345 11.43 -27.09 8.78
CA ALA A 345 10.85 -28.11 7.91
C ALA A 345 9.98 -29.10 8.71
N SER A 346 10.51 -29.62 9.82
CA SER A 346 9.79 -30.51 10.74
C SER A 346 8.53 -29.84 11.30
N PHE A 347 8.65 -28.59 11.79
CA PHE A 347 7.54 -27.80 12.31
C PHE A 347 6.44 -27.57 11.26
N THR A 348 6.83 -27.27 10.02
CA THR A 348 5.89 -26.96 8.94
C THR A 348 5.36 -28.21 8.23
N ARG A 349 6.00 -29.37 8.44
CA ARG A 349 5.83 -30.63 7.69
C ARG A 349 6.16 -30.51 6.20
N VAL A 350 6.98 -29.53 5.83
CA VAL A 350 7.54 -29.46 4.47
C VAL A 350 8.74 -30.40 4.43
N PRO A 351 8.81 -31.34 3.49
CA PRO A 351 10.02 -32.15 3.34
C PRO A 351 11.19 -31.24 2.97
N ILE A 352 12.32 -31.41 3.68
CA ILE A 352 13.48 -30.52 3.58
C ILE A 352 13.99 -30.42 2.14
N GLU A 353 13.82 -31.46 1.32
CA GLU A 353 14.26 -31.49 -0.06
C GLU A 353 13.50 -30.52 -0.99
N TYR A 354 12.30 -30.06 -0.63
CA TYR A 354 11.50 -29.08 -1.40
C TYR A 354 11.60 -27.64 -0.88
N PHE A 355 12.25 -27.46 0.25
CA PHE A 355 12.48 -26.17 0.88
C PHE A 355 13.76 -25.57 0.32
N THR A 356 13.72 -24.40 -0.32
CA THR A 356 14.91 -23.82 -0.96
C THR A 356 15.67 -22.83 -0.10
N ASN A 357 14.96 -21.87 0.52
CA ASN A 357 15.59 -20.77 1.23
C ASN A 357 14.63 -20.11 2.24
N VAL A 358 15.23 -19.43 3.22
CA VAL A 358 14.54 -18.59 4.20
C VAL A 358 14.92 -17.14 3.95
N PHE A 359 13.92 -16.29 3.76
CA PHE A 359 14.05 -14.84 3.89
C PHE A 359 13.70 -14.45 5.31
N LEU A 360 14.66 -13.90 6.05
CA LEU A 360 14.48 -13.44 7.41
C LEU A 360 14.48 -11.91 7.45
N PHE A 361 13.34 -11.33 7.78
CA PHE A 361 13.11 -9.90 7.95
C PHE A 361 13.18 -9.56 9.45
N HIS A 362 14.39 -9.28 9.91
CA HIS A 362 14.71 -8.98 11.30
C HIS A 362 15.18 -7.52 11.43
N GLY A 363 14.35 -6.66 12.02
CA GLY A 363 14.62 -5.21 12.05
C GLY A 363 14.75 -4.62 10.63
N PRO A 364 15.68 -3.69 10.35
CA PRO A 364 15.86 -3.12 9.01
C PRO A 364 16.43 -4.13 7.99
N ASP A 365 17.07 -5.20 8.47
CA ASP A 365 17.87 -6.09 7.65
C ASP A 365 17.04 -7.23 7.05
N THR A 366 17.49 -7.72 5.89
CA THR A 366 16.94 -8.90 5.22
C THR A 366 18.06 -9.89 5.00
N HIS A 367 17.94 -11.06 5.62
CA HIS A 367 18.90 -12.14 5.45
C HIS A 367 18.30 -13.24 4.59
N VAL A 368 19.09 -13.83 3.70
CA VAL A 368 18.66 -14.95 2.86
C VAL A 368 19.56 -16.14 3.16
N PHE A 369 18.96 -17.23 3.62
CA PHE A 369 19.67 -18.47 3.93
C PHE A 369 19.24 -19.56 2.95
N HIS A 370 20.20 -20.22 2.31
CA HIS A 370 19.93 -21.30 1.36
C HIS A 370 20.03 -22.68 2.02
N ASN A 371 19.03 -23.52 1.77
CA ASN A 371 18.99 -24.90 2.24
C ASN A 371 19.95 -25.77 1.43
N GLN A 372 20.94 -26.35 2.09
CA GLN A 372 21.93 -27.21 1.44
C GLN A 372 21.40 -28.62 1.13
N GLU A 373 20.29 -29.01 1.75
CA GLU A 373 19.64 -30.32 1.54
C GLU A 373 18.50 -30.27 0.52
N THR A 374 18.26 -29.12 -0.11
CA THR A 374 17.26 -29.06 -1.17
C THR A 374 17.68 -29.94 -2.35
N LYS A 375 16.72 -30.65 -2.95
CA LYS A 375 16.96 -31.42 -4.18
C LYS A 375 17.28 -30.51 -5.37
N TYR A 376 16.94 -29.23 -5.24
CA TYR A 376 17.02 -28.24 -6.29
C TYR A 376 18.28 -27.42 -6.11
N ARG A 377 19.37 -27.86 -6.75
CA ARG A 377 20.70 -27.26 -6.61
C ARG A 377 20.72 -25.84 -7.18
N ILE A 378 20.28 -24.85 -6.41
CA ILE A 378 20.41 -23.41 -6.73
C ILE A 378 21.90 -23.13 -6.82
N ASP A 379 22.33 -22.19 -7.66
CA ASP A 379 23.72 -21.72 -7.59
C ASP A 379 23.83 -21.00 -6.25
N MET A 380 24.13 -21.78 -5.21
CA MET A 380 23.94 -21.35 -3.85
C MET A 380 25.05 -20.39 -3.49
N ALA A 381 24.66 -19.26 -2.91
CA ALA A 381 25.57 -18.51 -2.06
C ALA A 381 26.17 -19.46 -1.01
N GLU A 382 27.44 -19.26 -0.69
CA GLU A 382 28.11 -20.03 0.36
C GLU A 382 27.30 -19.94 1.66
N PRO A 383 27.22 -21.03 2.45
CA PRO A 383 26.57 -21.00 3.76
C PRO A 383 27.10 -19.86 4.63
N VAL A 384 26.21 -19.22 5.39
CA VAL A 384 26.62 -18.16 6.31
C VAL A 384 27.45 -18.79 7.44
N GLU A 385 28.55 -18.14 7.83
CA GLU A 385 29.37 -18.55 8.97
C GLU A 385 28.51 -18.72 10.23
N ASN A 386 28.78 -19.77 11.01
CA ASN A 386 27.94 -20.18 12.14
C ASN A 386 27.77 -19.06 13.17
N GLU A 387 28.86 -18.34 13.48
CA GLU A 387 28.86 -17.22 14.42
C GLU A 387 27.95 -16.08 13.92
N THR A 388 28.01 -15.78 12.62
CA THR A 388 27.15 -14.77 11.99
C THR A 388 25.70 -15.22 12.05
N PHE A 389 25.39 -16.47 11.69
CA PHE A 389 24.03 -16.99 11.72
C PHE A 389 23.43 -16.98 13.15
N ILE A 390 24.18 -17.46 14.15
CA ILE A 390 23.74 -17.47 15.55
C ILE A 390 23.47 -16.05 16.04
N SER A 391 24.32 -15.07 15.68
CA SER A 391 24.18 -13.68 16.14
C SER A 391 22.90 -12.97 15.66
N ILE A 392 22.21 -13.52 14.67
CA ILE A 392 20.98 -12.95 14.12
C ILE A 392 19.78 -13.23 15.04
N PHE A 393 19.81 -14.31 15.83
CA PHE A 393 18.72 -14.72 16.71
C PHE A 393 19.05 -14.42 18.18
N ASN A 394 18.15 -13.73 18.86
CA ASN A 394 18.15 -13.60 20.31
C ASN A 394 17.19 -14.60 20.95
N ASP A 395 17.47 -14.97 22.20
CA ASP A 395 16.58 -15.83 22.98
C ASP A 395 15.24 -15.14 23.21
N GLY A 396 14.16 -15.80 22.80
CA GLY A 396 12.80 -15.28 22.85
C GLY A 396 12.40 -14.39 21.67
N ASP A 397 13.17 -14.36 20.57
CA ASP A 397 12.71 -13.69 19.36
C ASP A 397 11.45 -14.36 18.80
N CYS A 398 10.49 -13.54 18.36
CA CYS A 398 9.25 -13.99 17.73
C CYS A 398 9.30 -13.74 16.22
N PHE A 399 8.84 -14.70 15.41
CA PHE A 399 8.70 -14.52 13.95
C PHE A 399 7.36 -15.03 13.45
N CYS A 400 6.72 -14.23 12.60
CA CYS A 400 5.57 -14.64 11.80
C CYS A 400 6.06 -15.40 10.56
N VAL A 401 5.50 -16.58 10.29
CA VAL A 401 5.85 -17.36 9.09
C VAL A 401 4.88 -17.07 7.96
N ASN A 402 5.43 -16.69 6.82
CA ASN A 402 4.80 -16.78 5.51
C ASN A 402 5.54 -17.80 4.65
N THR A 403 4.85 -18.33 3.65
CA THR A 403 5.46 -19.26 2.69
C THR A 403 5.11 -18.86 1.28
N THR A 404 6.11 -18.93 0.41
CA THR A 404 5.97 -18.69 -1.02
C THR A 404 6.12 -20.03 -1.72
N PHE A 405 5.08 -20.41 -2.46
CA PHE A 405 4.99 -21.66 -3.20
C PHE A 405 5.06 -21.33 -4.67
N CYS A 406 6.14 -21.72 -5.35
CA CYS A 406 6.39 -21.36 -6.74
C CYS A 406 7.03 -22.52 -7.51
N TRP A 407 7.01 -22.39 -8.84
CA TRP A 407 7.76 -23.27 -9.74
C TRP A 407 9.15 -22.69 -9.98
N SER A 408 10.19 -23.53 -9.88
CA SER A 408 11.56 -23.13 -10.16
C SER A 408 11.97 -23.61 -11.56
N ASP A 409 12.06 -22.68 -12.51
CA ASP A 409 12.45 -22.98 -13.90
C ASP A 409 13.84 -23.59 -14.00
N GLN A 410 14.78 -23.09 -13.19
CA GLN A 410 16.14 -23.62 -13.15
C GLN A 410 16.21 -25.07 -12.67
N LYS A 411 15.16 -25.57 -12.03
CA LYS A 411 15.19 -26.78 -11.21
C LYS A 411 14.12 -27.80 -11.53
N ASN A 412 13.24 -27.49 -12.48
CA ASN A 412 12.16 -28.36 -12.93
C ASN A 412 11.39 -28.92 -11.73
N GLY A 413 10.79 -28.05 -10.93
CA GLY A 413 10.03 -28.50 -9.77
C GLY A 413 9.34 -27.40 -8.98
N LEU A 414 8.28 -27.80 -8.27
CA LEU A 414 7.63 -26.98 -7.27
C LEU A 414 8.50 -26.89 -6.02
N VAL A 415 8.66 -25.69 -5.48
CA VAL A 415 9.47 -25.41 -4.30
C VAL A 415 8.69 -24.56 -3.29
N ILE A 416 9.13 -24.61 -2.03
CA ILE A 416 8.67 -23.69 -0.99
C ILE A 416 9.84 -22.86 -0.48
N GLN A 417 9.57 -21.56 -0.39
CA GLN A 417 10.41 -20.59 0.30
C GLN A 417 9.70 -20.18 1.59
N PHE A 418 10.48 -19.93 2.64
CA PHE A 418 9.96 -19.42 3.90
C PHE A 418 10.31 -17.95 4.04
N GLU A 419 9.36 -17.17 4.51
CA GLU A 419 9.53 -15.77 4.86
C GLU A 419 9.23 -15.65 6.35
N LEU A 420 10.21 -15.21 7.12
CA LEU A 420 10.12 -15.03 8.56
C LEU A 420 10.22 -13.55 8.86
N ALA A 421 9.16 -12.95 9.39
CA ALA A 421 9.14 -11.54 9.72
C ALA A 421 8.87 -11.34 11.20
N THR A 422 9.67 -10.50 11.85
CA THR A 422 9.40 -10.06 13.22
C THR A 422 8.02 -9.39 13.35
N PRO A 423 7.31 -9.47 14.49
CA PRO A 423 5.99 -8.86 14.67
C PRO A 423 5.92 -7.35 14.44
N ASP A 424 7.05 -6.62 14.55
CA ASP A 424 7.09 -5.19 14.21
C ASP A 424 7.11 -4.95 12.70
N ARG A 425 7.63 -5.91 11.92
CA ARG A 425 7.63 -5.93 10.45
C ARG A 425 6.34 -6.47 9.86
N ALA A 426 5.84 -7.58 10.38
CA ALA A 426 4.58 -8.17 9.95
C ALA A 426 3.41 -7.40 10.56
N ASN A 427 2.57 -6.75 9.75
CA ASN A 427 1.32 -6.22 10.28
C ASN A 427 0.35 -7.37 10.53
N VAL A 428 0.42 -8.02 11.70
CA VAL A 428 -0.41 -9.20 12.04
C VAL A 428 -1.94 -8.96 11.97
N SER A 429 -2.37 -7.70 11.82
CA SER A 429 -3.78 -7.32 11.66
C SER A 429 -4.21 -7.14 10.19
N GLN A 430 -3.27 -7.05 9.25
CA GLN A 430 -3.53 -6.80 7.83
C GLN A 430 -2.69 -7.76 6.97
N CYS A 431 -2.97 -7.83 5.67
CA CYS A 431 -2.09 -8.52 4.74
C CYS A 431 -1.16 -7.49 4.11
N ASP A 432 0.14 -7.71 4.23
CA ASP A 432 1.18 -6.94 3.57
C ASP A 432 2.07 -7.87 2.73
N TRP A 433 3.15 -7.32 2.18
CA TRP A 433 4.10 -8.08 1.36
C TRP A 433 4.78 -9.22 2.12
N PHE A 434 5.03 -9.05 3.41
CA PHE A 434 5.82 -9.99 4.23
C PHE A 434 4.94 -11.02 4.94
N TRP A 435 3.67 -10.69 5.17
CA TRP A 435 2.77 -11.57 5.91
C TRP A 435 1.31 -11.34 5.57
N CYS A 436 0.54 -12.44 5.50
CA CYS A 436 -0.91 -12.39 5.38
C CYS A 436 -1.57 -13.53 6.16
N GLN A 437 -2.50 -13.19 7.06
CA GLN A 437 -3.21 -14.19 7.87
C GLN A 437 -3.97 -15.24 7.05
N TYR A 438 -4.36 -14.91 5.82
CA TYR A 438 -5.12 -15.81 4.96
C TYR A 438 -4.21 -16.83 4.23
N THR A 439 -2.94 -16.49 3.99
CA THR A 439 -1.97 -17.37 3.33
C THR A 439 -1.16 -18.19 4.35
N SER A 440 -1.02 -17.71 5.58
CA SER A 440 -0.26 -18.39 6.64
C SER A 440 -1.08 -19.41 7.47
N THR A 441 -2.02 -20.12 6.84
CA THR A 441 -2.87 -21.11 7.52
C THR A 441 -2.35 -22.55 7.39
N ARG A 442 -2.68 -23.41 8.37
CA ARG A 442 -2.31 -24.84 8.35
C ARG A 442 -2.91 -25.57 7.18
N SER A 443 -4.18 -25.30 6.91
CA SER A 443 -4.89 -25.91 5.79
C SER A 443 -4.23 -25.58 4.46
N LEU A 444 -3.81 -24.31 4.25
CA LEU A 444 -3.11 -23.93 3.03
C LEU A 444 -1.72 -24.58 2.96
N MET A 445 -0.98 -24.62 4.07
CA MET A 445 0.31 -25.30 4.13
C MET A 445 0.21 -26.78 3.79
N ASP A 446 -0.75 -27.49 4.38
CA ASP A 446 -0.96 -28.92 4.14
C ASP A 446 -1.36 -29.18 2.67
N LYS A 447 -2.12 -28.27 2.05
CA LYS A 447 -2.39 -28.33 0.60
C LYS A 447 -1.11 -28.14 -0.23
N ARG A 448 -0.26 -27.18 0.12
CA ARG A 448 1.05 -26.96 -0.55
C ARG A 448 1.95 -28.19 -0.43
N VAL A 449 2.06 -28.78 0.76
CA VAL A 449 2.84 -30.01 0.99
C VAL A 449 2.31 -31.18 0.15
N LYS A 450 0.98 -31.34 0.05
CA LYS A 450 0.37 -32.36 -0.82
C LYS A 450 0.73 -32.15 -2.30
N LEU A 451 0.79 -30.91 -2.77
CA LEU A 451 1.15 -30.60 -4.16
C LEU A 451 2.65 -30.80 -4.40
N LEU A 452 3.52 -30.36 -3.48
CA LEU A 452 4.97 -30.60 -3.53
C LEU A 452 5.30 -32.09 -3.67
N THR A 453 4.65 -32.93 -2.87
CA THR A 453 4.92 -34.37 -2.80
C THR A 453 4.16 -35.18 -3.84
N ASN A 454 3.35 -34.54 -4.70
CA ASN A 454 2.61 -35.22 -5.75
C ASN A 454 3.55 -35.57 -6.92
N SER A 455 3.97 -36.83 -6.99
CA SER A 455 4.89 -37.32 -8.01
C SER A 455 4.30 -37.25 -9.43
N GLU A 456 2.99 -37.44 -9.60
CA GLU A 456 2.32 -37.34 -10.91
C GLU A 456 2.30 -35.89 -11.40
N LEU A 457 1.95 -34.94 -10.52
CA LEU A 457 1.98 -33.51 -10.84
C LEU A 457 3.39 -33.07 -11.23
N ASN A 458 4.40 -33.41 -10.42
CA ASN A 458 5.79 -33.07 -10.71
C ASN A 458 6.25 -33.66 -12.05
N ALA A 459 5.86 -34.90 -12.37
CA ALA A 459 6.18 -35.51 -13.65
C ALA A 459 5.53 -34.77 -14.84
N LYS A 460 4.26 -34.36 -14.71
CA LYS A 460 3.55 -33.57 -15.74
C LYS A 460 4.18 -32.20 -15.95
N LEU A 461 4.49 -31.48 -14.87
CA LEU A 461 5.14 -30.16 -14.95
C LEU A 461 6.54 -30.26 -15.56
N ASN A 462 7.32 -31.30 -15.21
CA ASN A 462 8.63 -31.54 -15.82
C ASN A 462 8.52 -31.79 -17.32
N ALA A 463 7.61 -32.67 -17.74
CA ALA A 463 7.38 -32.97 -19.14
C ALA A 463 6.86 -31.74 -19.92
N ALA A 464 6.08 -30.86 -19.29
CA ALA A 464 5.65 -29.60 -19.88
C ALA A 464 6.83 -28.61 -19.99
N ASN A 465 7.71 -28.53 -18.97
CA ASN A 465 8.86 -27.63 -19.00
C ASN A 465 9.89 -28.02 -20.08
N GLU A 466 10.11 -29.31 -20.29
CA GLU A 466 10.98 -29.82 -21.36
C GLU A 466 10.46 -29.46 -22.77
N ARG A 467 9.15 -29.20 -22.91
CA ARG A 467 8.50 -28.79 -24.17
C ARG A 467 8.33 -27.28 -24.33
N ARG A 468 8.69 -26.49 -23.31
CA ARG A 468 8.32 -25.07 -23.14
C ARG A 468 8.92 -24.10 -24.16
N HIS A 469 9.67 -24.59 -25.14
CA HIS A 469 10.15 -23.74 -26.23
C HIS A 469 9.01 -23.22 -27.14
N ASP A 470 7.79 -23.80 -27.13
CA ASP A 470 6.73 -23.41 -28.08
C ASP A 470 5.31 -23.17 -27.51
N ASP A 471 4.94 -23.53 -26.27
CA ASP A 471 3.55 -23.33 -25.79
C ASP A 471 3.39 -23.26 -24.25
N GLY A 472 2.97 -22.10 -23.72
CA GLY A 472 2.65 -21.90 -22.30
C GLY A 472 1.29 -22.48 -21.87
N ALA A 473 0.42 -22.88 -22.81
CA ALA A 473 -0.94 -23.34 -22.51
C ALA A 473 -0.98 -24.65 -21.73
N GLU A 474 -0.05 -25.57 -21.96
CA GLU A 474 0.00 -26.84 -21.22
C GLU A 474 0.33 -26.62 -19.73
N PHE A 475 1.22 -25.67 -19.42
CA PHE A 475 1.54 -25.29 -18.05
C PHE A 475 0.31 -24.74 -17.33
N SER A 476 -0.40 -23.82 -17.99
CA SER A 476 -1.65 -23.24 -17.49
C SER A 476 -2.72 -24.32 -17.24
N ARG A 477 -2.86 -25.30 -18.16
CA ARG A 477 -3.79 -26.41 -17.99
C ARG A 477 -3.45 -27.26 -16.77
N ILE A 478 -2.17 -27.61 -16.58
CA ILE A 478 -1.73 -28.38 -15.40
C ILE A 478 -1.98 -27.59 -14.11
N TYR A 479 -1.73 -26.28 -14.11
CA TYR A 479 -1.99 -25.42 -12.95
C TYR A 479 -3.48 -25.40 -12.59
N SER A 480 -4.36 -25.33 -13.59
CA SER A 480 -5.82 -25.39 -13.41
C SER A 480 -6.27 -26.76 -12.91
N ASP A 481 -5.84 -27.86 -13.56
CA ASP A 481 -6.23 -29.24 -13.22
C ASP A 481 -5.93 -29.61 -11.76
N TYR A 482 -4.82 -29.11 -11.22
CA TYR A 482 -4.37 -29.39 -9.85
C TYR A 482 -4.71 -28.28 -8.85
N ASN A 483 -5.44 -27.24 -9.27
CA ASN A 483 -5.76 -26.06 -8.46
C ASN A 483 -4.51 -25.40 -7.84
N ILE A 484 -3.40 -25.37 -8.58
CA ILE A 484 -2.14 -24.78 -8.09
C ILE A 484 -2.32 -23.30 -7.81
N ASN A 485 -3.08 -22.58 -8.64
CA ASN A 485 -3.36 -21.15 -8.46
C ASN A 485 -4.01 -20.81 -7.11
N GLN A 486 -4.78 -21.74 -6.53
CA GLN A 486 -5.41 -21.52 -5.22
C GLN A 486 -4.43 -21.61 -4.04
N VAL A 487 -3.29 -22.27 -4.24
CA VAL A 487 -2.25 -22.41 -3.22
C VAL A 487 -1.01 -21.58 -3.52
N HIS A 488 -0.88 -21.07 -4.74
CA HIS A 488 0.21 -20.22 -5.17
C HIS A 488 0.10 -18.88 -4.44
N SER A 489 1.16 -18.47 -3.75
CA SER A 489 1.26 -17.10 -3.25
C SER A 489 1.52 -16.22 -4.46
N LEU A 490 0.49 -15.66 -5.09
CA LEU A 490 0.66 -14.56 -6.03
C LEU A 490 0.93 -13.27 -5.23
N TYR A 491 2.03 -13.26 -4.48
CA TYR A 491 2.73 -12.05 -4.11
C TYR A 491 4.06 -12.09 -4.86
N PHE A 492 4.24 -11.13 -5.76
CA PHE A 492 5.22 -11.11 -6.84
C PHE A 492 6.66 -11.37 -6.38
N HIS A 493 7.20 -12.57 -6.62
CA HIS A 493 8.63 -12.80 -6.82
C HIS A 493 8.89 -14.10 -7.59
N CYS A 494 8.76 -14.05 -8.90
CA CYS A 494 9.49 -14.92 -9.82
C CYS A 494 10.05 -14.01 -10.93
N SER A 495 11.35 -13.75 -10.91
CA SER A 495 12.03 -13.03 -11.98
C SER A 495 12.25 -13.96 -13.17
N SER A 496 11.42 -13.82 -14.19
CA SER A 496 11.78 -14.10 -15.59
C SER A 496 10.81 -13.32 -16.47
N ASP A 497 11.34 -12.54 -17.41
CA ASP A 497 10.64 -11.51 -18.19
C ASP A 497 9.54 -11.99 -19.17
N ASP A 498 9.07 -13.24 -19.10
CA ASP A 498 8.18 -13.83 -20.14
C ASP A 498 6.90 -14.52 -19.64
N MET A 499 6.43 -14.28 -18.40
CA MET A 499 5.18 -14.89 -17.91
C MET A 499 4.01 -13.90 -17.85
N HIS A 500 3.25 -13.79 -18.95
CA HIS A 500 1.88 -13.24 -18.94
C HIS A 500 0.89 -14.39 -18.69
N PHE A 501 0.43 -14.56 -17.45
CA PHE A 501 -0.69 -15.45 -17.13
C PHE A 501 -1.95 -14.64 -16.80
N PRO A 502 -3.12 -14.95 -17.38
CA PRO A 502 -4.39 -14.55 -16.80
C PRO A 502 -4.64 -15.35 -15.50
N PRO A 503 -5.10 -14.73 -14.39
CA PRO A 503 -5.49 -15.48 -13.20
C PRO A 503 -6.73 -16.34 -13.50
N GLU A 504 -6.86 -17.50 -12.85
CA GLU A 504 -8.10 -18.27 -12.78
C GLU A 504 -8.53 -18.43 -11.31
N ARG A 505 -9.75 -17.97 -11.00
CA ARG A 505 -10.69 -18.36 -9.93
C ARG A 505 -10.11 -18.82 -8.57
N LEU A 506 -10.20 -17.92 -7.59
CA LEU A 506 -10.04 -18.19 -6.16
C LEU A 506 -11.40 -18.53 -5.49
N TYR A 507 -11.48 -19.64 -4.76
CA TYR A 507 -12.62 -19.95 -3.87
C TYR A 507 -12.24 -19.72 -2.40
N SER A 508 -13.14 -19.08 -1.64
CA SER A 508 -13.07 -19.03 -0.18
C SER A 508 -13.67 -20.30 0.44
N PRO A 509 -13.06 -20.94 1.46
CA PRO A 509 -13.67 -22.07 2.16
C PRO A 509 -14.67 -21.59 3.22
N ASN A 510 -15.92 -22.00 3.06
CA ASN A 510 -16.97 -22.17 4.07
C ASN A 510 -17.29 -20.97 5.00
N ARG A 511 -18.39 -20.27 4.69
CA ARG A 511 -19.30 -19.74 5.73
C ARG A 511 -20.69 -20.33 5.57
N GLY A 512 -21.04 -21.25 6.46
CA GLY A 512 -22.42 -21.68 6.67
C GLY A 512 -23.22 -20.56 7.33
N GLY A 513 -24.15 -19.98 6.57
CA GLY A 513 -25.17 -19.08 7.07
C GLY A 513 -26.45 -19.31 6.27
N ARG A 514 -27.49 -19.86 6.92
CA ARG A 514 -28.80 -20.08 6.31
C ARG A 514 -29.43 -18.73 5.94
N LEU A 515 -29.55 -18.45 4.65
CA LEU A 515 -30.52 -17.51 4.10
C LEU A 515 -31.39 -18.27 3.09
N VAL A 516 -32.68 -18.29 3.37
CA VAL A 516 -33.70 -19.00 2.59
C VAL A 516 -33.97 -18.22 1.32
N PHE A 517 -33.65 -18.78 0.16
CA PHE A 517 -34.22 -18.35 -1.12
C PHE A 517 -35.11 -19.44 -1.70
N LEU A 518 -36.31 -19.03 -2.11
CA LEU A 518 -37.31 -19.86 -2.77
C LEU A 518 -36.75 -20.43 -4.08
N CYS A 519 -36.70 -21.76 -4.13
CA CYS A 519 -36.34 -22.53 -5.31
C CYS A 519 -37.42 -22.39 -6.39
N PHE A 520 -37.06 -21.88 -7.58
CA PHE A 520 -37.73 -22.30 -8.81
C PHE A 520 -36.81 -23.28 -9.54
N GLN A 521 -37.24 -24.53 -9.55
CA GLN A 521 -36.62 -25.60 -10.31
C GLN A 521 -37.12 -25.50 -11.77
N GLN A 522 -36.23 -25.27 -12.74
CA GLN A 522 -36.52 -25.64 -14.12
C GLN A 522 -35.27 -26.14 -14.86
N LYS A 523 -35.44 -27.32 -15.47
CA LYS A 523 -34.46 -28.03 -16.28
C LYS A 523 -34.28 -27.34 -17.64
N GLY A 524 -33.03 -27.13 -18.05
CA GLY A 524 -32.60 -27.26 -19.45
C GLY A 524 -32.84 -26.10 -20.42
N CYS A 525 -32.41 -24.86 -20.10
CA CYS A 525 -32.28 -23.79 -21.10
C CYS A 525 -30.99 -22.99 -20.86
N PHE A 526 -30.16 -22.81 -21.90
CA PHE A 526 -28.88 -22.06 -21.90
C PHE A 526 -29.10 -20.52 -21.89
N LYS A 527 -29.97 -20.03 -21.01
CA LYS A 527 -30.24 -18.60 -20.85
C LYS A 527 -29.66 -18.14 -19.54
N HIS A 528 -28.68 -17.25 -19.61
CA HIS A 528 -28.13 -16.60 -18.44
C HIS A 528 -28.77 -15.24 -18.21
N ILE A 529 -29.14 -14.97 -16.97
CA ILE A 529 -29.64 -13.67 -16.53
C ILE A 529 -28.52 -12.98 -15.77
N VAL A 530 -28.02 -11.88 -16.33
CA VAL A 530 -27.00 -11.03 -15.71
C VAL A 530 -27.68 -9.74 -15.27
N SER A 531 -27.73 -9.48 -13.97
CA SER A 531 -28.31 -8.25 -13.45
C SER A 531 -27.26 -7.14 -13.44
N VAL A 532 -27.55 -6.03 -14.10
CA VAL A 532 -26.68 -4.87 -14.15
C VAL A 532 -27.23 -3.79 -13.23
N LEU A 533 -26.44 -3.37 -12.25
CA LEU A 533 -26.77 -2.26 -11.36
C LEU A 533 -26.43 -0.94 -12.05
N HIS A 534 -27.42 -0.04 -12.11
CA HIS A 534 -27.29 1.27 -12.72
C HIS A 534 -28.29 2.25 -12.07
N ASP A 535 -27.83 3.36 -11.49
CA ASP A 535 -28.67 4.32 -10.74
C ASP A 535 -29.52 3.65 -9.63
N GLU A 536 -28.92 2.80 -8.81
CA GLU A 536 -29.58 2.06 -7.72
C GLU A 536 -30.63 1.01 -8.15
N ASP A 537 -30.98 0.96 -9.44
CA ASP A 537 -31.89 -0.02 -10.02
C ASP A 537 -31.11 -1.18 -10.69
N TYR A 538 -31.59 -2.41 -10.47
CA TYR A 538 -31.09 -3.59 -11.17
C TYR A 538 -31.88 -3.83 -12.45
N HIS A 539 -31.17 -4.00 -13.55
CA HIS A 539 -31.74 -4.36 -14.85
C HIS A 539 -31.19 -5.69 -15.35
N ASP A 540 -32.07 -6.60 -15.73
CA ASP A 540 -31.66 -7.91 -16.24
C ASP A 540 -31.29 -7.84 -17.73
N ILE A 541 -30.02 -8.12 -18.02
CA ILE A 541 -29.55 -8.44 -19.37
C ILE A 541 -29.63 -9.95 -19.56
N VAL A 542 -30.58 -10.38 -20.38
CA VAL A 542 -30.74 -11.79 -20.75
C VAL A 542 -29.78 -12.13 -21.89
N LEU A 543 -28.81 -13.01 -21.60
CA LEU A 543 -27.83 -13.54 -22.53
C LEU A 543 -28.25 -14.96 -22.91
N ASP A 544 -28.71 -15.13 -24.15
CA ASP A 544 -29.05 -16.44 -24.71
C ASP A 544 -27.84 -17.01 -25.44
N TRP A 545 -27.03 -17.83 -24.76
CA TRP A 545 -25.85 -18.42 -25.37
C TRP A 545 -26.19 -19.50 -26.39
N SER A 546 -27.45 -19.94 -26.49
CA SER A 546 -27.88 -20.84 -27.56
C SER A 546 -28.07 -20.14 -28.92
N ASP A 547 -27.97 -18.81 -28.97
CA ASP A 547 -28.06 -18.06 -30.22
C ASP A 547 -26.80 -18.29 -31.08
N GLU A 548 -26.89 -19.23 -32.01
CA GLU A 548 -25.84 -19.56 -32.98
C GLU A 548 -25.64 -18.47 -34.06
N SER A 549 -26.50 -17.44 -34.12
CA SER A 549 -26.36 -16.36 -35.11
C SER A 549 -25.18 -15.42 -34.85
N CYS A 550 -24.55 -15.52 -33.67
CA CYS A 550 -23.39 -14.74 -33.30
C CYS A 550 -22.18 -15.66 -33.10
N GLU A 551 -21.22 -15.59 -34.04
CA GLU A 551 -19.98 -16.38 -34.05
C GLU A 551 -19.15 -16.18 -32.76
N TYR A 552 -19.20 -14.97 -32.19
CA TYR A 552 -18.48 -14.61 -30.96
C TYR A 552 -19.45 -14.15 -29.88
N LYS A 553 -19.56 -14.91 -28.79
CA LYS A 553 -20.47 -14.62 -27.65
C LYS A 553 -20.18 -13.27 -26.99
N GLN A 554 -18.93 -12.83 -27.03
CA GLN A 554 -18.56 -11.47 -26.63
C GLN A 554 -19.32 -10.39 -27.43
N GLN A 555 -19.53 -10.54 -28.74
CA GLN A 555 -20.26 -9.56 -29.55
C GLN A 555 -21.75 -9.53 -29.20
N LEU A 556 -22.34 -10.67 -28.87
CA LEU A 556 -23.72 -10.73 -28.36
C LEU A 556 -23.86 -9.92 -27.07
N PHE A 557 -22.92 -10.08 -26.13
CA PHE A 557 -22.87 -9.29 -24.91
C PHE A 557 -22.70 -7.78 -25.21
N MET A 558 -21.78 -7.41 -26.10
CA MET A 558 -21.58 -6.01 -26.51
C MET A 558 -22.84 -5.39 -27.10
N ARG A 559 -23.57 -6.09 -27.96
CA ARG A 559 -24.84 -5.62 -28.54
C ARG A 559 -25.89 -5.39 -27.47
N LYS A 560 -25.99 -6.30 -26.50
CA LYS A 560 -26.93 -6.16 -25.37
C LYS A 560 -26.53 -4.99 -24.47
N LEU A 561 -25.24 -4.83 -24.17
CA LEU A 561 -24.72 -3.72 -23.37
C LEU A 561 -24.92 -2.36 -24.08
N ALA A 562 -24.65 -2.29 -25.39
CA ALA A 562 -24.91 -1.13 -26.23
C ALA A 562 -26.40 -0.78 -26.25
N SER A 563 -27.28 -1.78 -26.44
CA SER A 563 -28.73 -1.60 -26.39
C SER A 563 -29.21 -1.10 -25.02
N PHE A 564 -28.67 -1.65 -23.93
CA PHE A 564 -29.00 -1.26 -22.57
C PHE A 564 -28.61 0.20 -22.28
N THR A 565 -27.39 0.57 -22.67
CA THR A 565 -26.83 1.91 -22.43
C THR A 565 -27.32 2.95 -23.44
N LYS A 566 -27.90 2.52 -24.56
CA LYS A 566 -28.26 3.34 -25.73
C LYS A 566 -27.04 3.97 -26.41
N VAL A 567 -25.85 3.43 -26.19
CA VAL A 567 -24.64 3.81 -26.92
C VAL A 567 -24.64 3.08 -28.27
N PRO A 568 -24.47 3.79 -29.41
CA PRO A 568 -24.33 3.13 -30.71
C PRO A 568 -23.15 2.16 -30.68
N ILE A 569 -23.36 0.91 -31.13
CA ILE A 569 -22.33 -0.13 -31.04
C ILE A 569 -21.06 0.29 -31.78
N GLU A 570 -21.16 1.07 -32.85
CA GLU A 570 -19.98 1.56 -33.58
C GLU A 570 -19.07 2.53 -32.80
N CYS A 571 -19.59 3.22 -31.77
CA CYS A 571 -18.90 4.23 -30.97
C CYS A 571 -18.21 3.62 -29.73
N PHE A 572 -18.40 2.32 -29.56
CA PHE A 572 -17.95 1.54 -28.42
C PHE A 572 -16.70 0.75 -28.81
N THR A 573 -15.66 0.77 -27.96
CA THR A 573 -14.33 0.26 -28.34
C THR A 573 -13.83 -0.90 -27.47
N ILE A 574 -13.87 -0.75 -26.15
CA ILE A 574 -13.30 -1.69 -25.19
C ILE A 574 -14.28 -1.87 -24.01
N VAL A 575 -14.58 -3.13 -23.64
CA VAL A 575 -15.09 -3.46 -22.30
C VAL A 575 -13.96 -4.02 -21.46
N ILE A 576 -13.71 -3.42 -20.30
CA ILE A 576 -12.89 -4.00 -19.25
C ILE A 576 -13.84 -4.74 -18.31
N LEU A 577 -13.84 -6.07 -18.36
CA LEU A 577 -14.66 -6.92 -17.50
C LEU A 577 -13.84 -7.38 -16.31
N SER A 578 -14.17 -6.92 -15.11
CA SER A 578 -13.50 -7.33 -13.86
C SER A 578 -14.44 -8.16 -13.00
N HIS A 579 -14.11 -9.42 -12.74
CA HIS A 579 -14.93 -10.31 -11.92
C HIS A 579 -14.05 -11.17 -11.01
N ARG A 580 -14.23 -11.06 -9.69
CA ARG A 580 -13.59 -11.91 -8.66
C ARG A 580 -12.12 -12.23 -8.92
N LEU A 581 -11.33 -11.19 -9.26
CA LEU A 581 -9.87 -11.18 -9.51
C LEU A 581 -9.41 -11.41 -10.96
N ASP A 582 -10.32 -11.67 -11.89
CA ASP A 582 -10.00 -11.77 -13.32
C ASP A 582 -10.38 -10.47 -14.04
N THR A 583 -9.47 -9.94 -14.86
CA THR A 583 -9.75 -8.78 -15.72
C THR A 583 -9.57 -9.16 -17.18
N CYS A 584 -10.65 -9.10 -17.95
CA CYS A 584 -10.64 -9.38 -19.39
C CYS A 584 -10.90 -8.08 -20.16
N ILE A 585 -10.07 -7.82 -21.17
CA ILE A 585 -10.27 -6.71 -22.09
C ILE A 585 -10.94 -7.28 -23.34
N LEU A 586 -12.16 -6.84 -23.59
CA LEU A 586 -12.97 -7.31 -24.70
C LEU A 586 -13.04 -6.23 -25.77
N HIS A 587 -12.74 -6.61 -27.01
CA HIS A 587 -12.73 -5.70 -28.14
C HIS A 587 -14.02 -5.81 -28.94
N ASN A 588 -14.64 -4.66 -29.19
CA ASN A 588 -15.78 -4.60 -30.08
C ASN A 588 -15.32 -4.73 -31.53
N GLN A 589 -15.79 -5.76 -32.24
CA GLN A 589 -15.45 -5.95 -33.65
C GLN A 589 -16.32 -5.12 -34.58
N GLU A 590 -17.46 -4.61 -34.09
CA GLU A 590 -18.40 -3.76 -34.83
C GLU A 590 -18.11 -2.26 -34.68
N THR A 591 -17.05 -1.91 -33.96
CA THR A 591 -16.60 -0.52 -33.84
C THR A 591 -16.22 0.04 -35.22
N LYS A 592 -16.52 1.32 -35.47
CA LYS A 592 -16.05 2.03 -36.68
C LYS A 592 -14.52 2.15 -36.72
N TYR A 593 -13.85 1.82 -35.61
CA TYR A 593 -12.45 2.07 -35.39
C TYR A 593 -11.69 0.77 -35.13
N ARG A 594 -11.28 0.11 -36.22
CA ARG A 594 -10.59 -1.19 -36.18
C ARG A 594 -9.39 -1.15 -35.21
N ILE A 595 -9.34 -2.12 -34.29
CA ILE A 595 -8.19 -2.35 -33.41
C ILE A 595 -7.45 -3.56 -33.97
N ASP A 596 -6.32 -3.36 -34.63
CA ASP A 596 -5.61 -4.44 -35.32
C ASP A 596 -4.74 -5.32 -34.40
N MET A 597 -4.83 -5.18 -33.08
CA MET A 597 -3.82 -5.71 -32.15
C MET A 597 -4.32 -6.65 -31.05
N VAL A 598 -5.60 -7.07 -31.02
CA VAL A 598 -6.08 -7.97 -29.96
C VAL A 598 -6.98 -9.07 -30.53
N GLU A 599 -6.59 -10.32 -30.27
CA GLU A 599 -7.36 -11.50 -30.65
C GLU A 599 -8.64 -11.60 -29.79
N PRO A 600 -9.77 -12.06 -30.38
CA PRO A 600 -11.00 -12.24 -29.64
C PRO A 600 -10.84 -13.29 -28.53
N VAL A 601 -11.42 -13.05 -27.35
CA VAL A 601 -11.43 -14.03 -26.26
C VAL A 601 -12.25 -15.25 -26.70
N GLU A 602 -11.72 -16.46 -26.48
CA GLU A 602 -12.42 -17.70 -26.79
C GLU A 602 -13.80 -17.76 -26.10
N ASN A 603 -14.82 -18.23 -26.83
CA ASN A 603 -16.20 -18.24 -26.36
C ASN A 603 -16.37 -18.97 -25.01
N GLU A 604 -15.64 -20.08 -24.80
CA GLU A 604 -15.71 -20.83 -23.55
C GLU A 604 -15.18 -20.02 -22.37
N THR A 605 -14.04 -19.35 -22.55
CA THR A 605 -13.44 -18.46 -21.54
C THR A 605 -14.36 -17.30 -21.22
N PHE A 606 -14.96 -16.69 -22.24
CA PHE A 606 -15.89 -15.57 -22.06
C PHE A 606 -17.17 -15.98 -21.30
N ILE A 607 -17.79 -17.11 -21.67
CA ILE A 607 -19.02 -17.61 -21.01
C ILE A 607 -18.73 -17.90 -19.53
N ARG A 608 -17.56 -18.45 -19.19
CA ARG A 608 -17.17 -18.75 -17.81
C ARG A 608 -17.11 -17.52 -16.90
N ILE A 609 -17.06 -16.30 -17.43
CA ILE A 609 -17.04 -15.09 -16.59
C ILE A 609 -18.42 -14.82 -15.97
N PHE A 610 -19.50 -15.28 -16.61
CA PHE A 610 -20.87 -15.03 -16.16
C PHE A 610 -21.50 -16.30 -15.59
N ASN A 611 -21.91 -16.27 -14.32
CA ASN A 611 -22.83 -17.25 -13.74
C ASN A 611 -24.23 -16.66 -13.65
N ASP A 612 -25.22 -17.55 -13.59
CA ASP A 612 -26.62 -17.14 -13.38
C ASP A 612 -26.78 -16.40 -12.06
N GLY A 613 -27.33 -15.18 -12.13
CA GLY A 613 -27.55 -14.32 -10.98
C GLY A 613 -26.32 -13.53 -10.54
N ASP A 614 -25.23 -13.52 -11.31
CA ASP A 614 -24.13 -12.59 -11.06
C ASP A 614 -24.59 -11.14 -11.34
N CYS A 615 -24.23 -10.25 -10.42
CA CYS A 615 -24.56 -8.82 -10.47
C CYS A 615 -23.33 -8.00 -10.84
N PHE A 616 -23.43 -7.14 -11.85
CA PHE A 616 -22.34 -6.29 -12.31
C PHE A 616 -22.70 -4.81 -12.26
N CYS A 617 -21.73 -3.98 -11.91
CA CYS A 617 -21.78 -2.53 -12.02
C CYS A 617 -21.19 -2.12 -13.38
N VAL A 618 -21.88 -1.22 -14.08
CA VAL A 618 -21.40 -0.67 -15.37
C VAL A 618 -20.92 0.76 -15.18
N HIS A 619 -19.66 0.99 -15.48
CA HIS A 619 -19.03 2.30 -15.60
C HIS A 619 -18.77 2.62 -17.08
N THR A 620 -18.82 3.90 -17.42
CA THR A 620 -18.39 4.36 -18.75
C THR A 620 -17.23 5.33 -18.59
N SER A 621 -16.23 5.21 -19.45
CA SER A 621 -15.20 6.22 -19.67
C SER A 621 -15.41 6.84 -21.05
N PHE A 622 -15.09 8.12 -21.16
CA PHE A 622 -15.30 8.92 -22.36
C PHE A 622 -13.94 9.41 -22.84
N CYS A 623 -13.48 8.99 -24.00
CA CYS A 623 -12.13 9.34 -24.48
C CYS A 623 -12.18 9.84 -25.93
N TYR A 624 -11.27 10.76 -26.28
CA TYR A 624 -11.06 11.14 -27.68
C TYR A 624 -9.84 10.41 -28.22
N SER A 625 -10.03 9.61 -29.26
CA SER A 625 -8.91 8.92 -29.89
C SER A 625 -8.38 9.73 -31.06
N THR A 626 -7.17 10.25 -30.87
CA THR A 626 -6.42 11.03 -31.86
C THR A 626 -6.14 10.18 -33.12
N ARG A 627 -5.80 8.90 -32.96
CA ARG A 627 -5.58 7.94 -34.06
C ARG A 627 -6.86 7.67 -34.86
N ARG A 628 -8.01 7.66 -34.18
CA ARG A 628 -9.30 7.24 -34.74
C ARG A 628 -10.17 8.40 -35.22
N LYS A 629 -9.79 9.65 -34.92
CA LYS A 629 -10.53 10.85 -35.33
C LYS A 629 -12.00 10.79 -34.85
N GLY A 630 -12.18 10.63 -33.54
CA GLY A 630 -13.51 10.61 -32.95
C GLY A 630 -13.55 10.39 -31.44
N LEU A 631 -14.69 10.74 -30.85
CA LEU A 631 -15.03 10.41 -29.47
C LEU A 631 -15.46 8.95 -29.38
N LEU A 632 -15.03 8.29 -28.31
CA LEU A 632 -15.30 6.89 -28.01
C LEU A 632 -15.84 6.78 -26.58
N ILE A 633 -16.65 5.75 -26.36
CA ILE A 633 -16.96 5.28 -25.02
C ILE A 633 -16.29 3.91 -24.80
N GLU A 634 -15.65 3.80 -23.64
CA GLU A 634 -15.17 2.56 -23.06
C GLU A 634 -16.09 2.19 -21.91
N PHE A 635 -16.35 0.89 -21.72
CA PHE A 635 -17.14 0.41 -20.60
C PHE A 635 -16.25 -0.33 -19.61
N GLY A 636 -16.34 0.02 -18.34
CA GLY A 636 -15.91 -0.86 -17.25
C GLY A 636 -17.12 -1.66 -16.80
N VAL A 637 -17.03 -2.98 -16.79
CA VAL A 637 -18.06 -3.86 -16.23
C VAL A 637 -17.39 -4.59 -15.09
N ALA A 638 -17.75 -4.25 -13.85
CA ALA A 638 -17.11 -4.83 -12.68
C ALA A 638 -18.14 -5.59 -11.84
N SER A 639 -17.79 -6.76 -11.33
CA SER A 639 -18.67 -7.52 -10.46
C SER A 639 -19.00 -6.73 -9.19
N SER A 640 -20.25 -6.78 -8.76
CA SER A 640 -20.72 -6.02 -7.60
C SER A 640 -20.01 -6.37 -6.29
N ASP A 641 -19.33 -7.52 -6.22
CA ASP A 641 -18.53 -7.95 -5.08
C ASP A 641 -17.08 -7.44 -5.08
N VAL A 642 -16.60 -6.89 -6.21
CA VAL A 642 -15.29 -6.23 -6.30
C VAL A 642 -15.39 -4.71 -6.22
N VAL A 643 -16.61 -4.16 -6.27
CA VAL A 643 -16.87 -2.73 -6.26
C VAL A 643 -17.47 -2.29 -4.92
N SER A 644 -16.87 -1.29 -4.30
CA SER A 644 -17.46 -0.60 -3.16
C SER A 644 -18.51 0.39 -3.66
N VAL A 645 -19.80 0.11 -3.48
CA VAL A 645 -20.90 1.02 -3.91
C VAL A 645 -20.88 2.39 -3.22
N SER A 646 -20.09 2.56 -2.16
CA SER A 646 -19.94 3.84 -1.46
C SER A 646 -18.72 4.66 -1.90
N GLU A 647 -17.76 4.05 -2.58
CA GLU A 647 -16.46 4.65 -2.90
C GLU A 647 -16.23 4.70 -4.41
N CYS A 648 -15.39 5.64 -4.85
CA CYS A 648 -14.98 5.70 -6.25
C CYS A 648 -13.58 5.12 -6.39
N ASP A 649 -13.44 4.14 -7.27
CA ASP A 649 -12.17 3.54 -7.65
C ASP A 649 -11.97 3.61 -9.18
N TRP A 650 -10.95 2.90 -9.65
CA TRP A 650 -10.58 2.84 -11.06
C TRP A 650 -11.63 2.14 -11.94
N PHE A 651 -12.39 1.19 -11.38
CA PHE A 651 -13.37 0.38 -12.10
C PHE A 651 -14.79 0.94 -11.99
N TRP A 652 -15.10 1.69 -10.94
CA TRP A 652 -16.43 2.21 -10.71
C TRP A 652 -16.46 3.48 -9.86
N CYS A 653 -17.42 4.37 -10.17
CA CYS A 653 -17.73 5.52 -9.34
C CYS A 653 -19.20 5.92 -9.49
N GLN A 654 -19.99 5.83 -8.42
CA GLN A 654 -21.42 6.20 -8.40
C GLN A 654 -21.71 7.54 -9.07
N TYR A 655 -20.87 8.55 -8.82
CA TYR A 655 -21.10 9.90 -9.34
C TYR A 655 -20.94 10.04 -10.85
N THR A 656 -20.32 9.05 -11.52
CA THR A 656 -20.07 9.07 -12.97
C THR A 656 -20.84 7.99 -13.73
N SER A 657 -21.40 7.03 -13.01
CA SER A 657 -22.11 5.87 -13.55
C SER A 657 -23.63 6.05 -13.52
N THR A 658 -24.10 7.31 -13.63
CA THR A 658 -25.53 7.64 -13.62
C THR A 658 -26.13 7.72 -15.01
N ARG A 659 -27.47 7.53 -15.13
CA ARG A 659 -28.20 7.58 -16.41
C ARG A 659 -28.09 8.94 -17.05
N ALA A 660 -28.18 9.98 -16.23
CA ALA A 660 -28.04 11.35 -16.69
C ALA A 660 -26.67 11.59 -17.34
N ILE A 661 -25.59 11.06 -16.76
CA ILE A 661 -24.24 11.20 -17.30
C ILE A 661 -24.07 10.33 -18.55
N MET A 662 -24.55 9.08 -18.54
CA MET A 662 -24.49 8.20 -19.71
C MET A 662 -25.27 8.78 -20.90
N ASP A 663 -26.51 9.26 -20.68
CA ASP A 663 -27.32 9.89 -21.73
C ASP A 663 -26.65 11.17 -22.27
N ARG A 664 -25.97 11.94 -21.41
CA ARG A 664 -25.21 13.12 -21.83
C ARG A 664 -23.98 12.72 -22.66
N ARG A 665 -23.28 11.65 -22.30
CA ARG A 665 -22.18 11.09 -23.10
C ARG A 665 -22.65 10.58 -24.46
N VAL A 666 -23.79 9.88 -24.52
CA VAL A 666 -24.41 9.44 -25.79
C VAL A 666 -24.74 10.64 -26.68
N LYS A 667 -25.30 11.72 -26.12
CA LYS A 667 -25.57 12.96 -26.87
C LYS A 667 -24.30 13.60 -27.43
N LEU A 668 -23.19 13.59 -26.68
CA LEU A 668 -21.91 14.11 -27.17
C LEU A 668 -21.29 13.21 -28.25
N LEU A 669 -21.30 11.89 -28.07
CA LEU A 669 -20.82 10.93 -29.07
C LEU A 669 -21.52 11.11 -30.43
N THR A 670 -22.83 11.31 -30.40
CA THR A 670 -23.68 11.42 -31.59
C THR A 670 -23.75 12.84 -32.15
N ASN A 671 -23.06 13.81 -31.54
CA ASN A 671 -23.04 15.18 -32.01
C ASN A 671 -22.09 15.33 -33.21
N ALA A 672 -22.67 15.40 -34.41
CA ALA A 672 -21.93 15.53 -35.66
C ALA A 672 -21.08 16.81 -35.74
N GLU A 673 -21.55 17.92 -35.18
CA GLU A 673 -20.81 19.20 -35.16
C GLU A 673 -19.57 19.12 -34.26
N LEU A 674 -19.73 18.54 -33.06
CA LEU A 674 -18.62 18.32 -32.13
C LEU A 674 -17.56 17.41 -32.76
N ASN A 675 -17.96 16.28 -33.33
CA ASN A 675 -17.03 15.36 -33.99
C ASN A 675 -16.31 16.03 -35.17
N ALA A 676 -17.01 16.85 -35.97
CA ALA A 676 -16.38 17.61 -37.05
C ALA A 676 -15.35 18.63 -36.53
N LYS A 677 -15.66 19.35 -35.44
CA LYS A 677 -14.74 20.31 -34.80
C LYS A 677 -13.49 19.62 -34.23
N LEU A 678 -13.67 18.50 -33.52
CA LEU A 678 -12.55 17.71 -32.98
C LEU A 678 -11.66 17.14 -34.09
N ASN A 679 -12.26 16.67 -35.18
CA ASN A 679 -11.51 16.16 -36.33
C ASN A 679 -10.73 17.28 -37.04
N ALA A 680 -11.34 18.46 -37.23
CA ALA A 680 -10.66 19.62 -37.81
C ALA A 680 -9.52 20.15 -36.91
N ALA A 681 -9.67 20.08 -35.58
CA ALA A 681 -8.59 20.41 -34.64
C ALA A 681 -7.45 19.37 -34.72
N ASN A 682 -7.79 18.08 -34.81
CA ASN A 682 -6.82 16.99 -34.93
C ASN A 682 -6.03 17.01 -36.25
N GLU A 683 -6.60 17.52 -37.33
CA GLU A 683 -5.91 17.64 -38.63
C GLU A 683 -4.92 18.81 -38.67
N ARG A 684 -5.05 19.79 -37.78
CA ARG A 684 -4.15 20.95 -37.66
C ARG A 684 -2.91 20.68 -36.80
N ARG A 685 -2.66 19.42 -36.40
CA ARG A 685 -1.58 18.96 -35.51
C ARG A 685 -0.24 19.63 -35.84
N HIS A 686 0.09 20.66 -35.06
CA HIS A 686 1.46 20.83 -34.58
C HIS A 686 1.62 21.58 -33.25
N ASP A 687 0.62 22.30 -32.69
CA ASP A 687 0.80 22.93 -31.34
C ASP A 687 -0.48 23.38 -30.58
N ASP A 688 -1.70 23.16 -31.08
CA ASP A 688 -2.87 23.92 -30.56
C ASP A 688 -3.73 23.17 -29.53
N GLY A 689 -3.12 22.71 -28.42
CA GLY A 689 -3.86 22.17 -27.26
C GLY A 689 -4.93 23.13 -26.72
N ALA A 690 -4.80 24.43 -26.99
CA ALA A 690 -5.79 25.45 -26.66
C ALA A 690 -7.10 25.27 -27.44
N GLU A 691 -7.06 24.81 -28.69
CA GLU A 691 -8.28 24.59 -29.47
C GLU A 691 -9.09 23.38 -28.98
N PHE A 692 -8.41 22.28 -28.65
CA PHE A 692 -9.06 21.13 -27.99
C PHE A 692 -9.68 21.55 -26.66
N SER A 693 -8.93 22.31 -25.84
CA SER A 693 -9.43 22.86 -24.58
C SER A 693 -10.68 23.71 -24.76
N ARG A 694 -10.70 24.58 -25.79
CA ARG A 694 -11.86 25.41 -26.13
C ARG A 694 -13.05 24.56 -26.55
N ILE A 695 -12.86 23.57 -27.43
CA ILE A 695 -13.93 22.66 -27.85
C ILE A 695 -14.48 21.87 -26.65
N TYR A 696 -13.61 21.38 -25.76
CA TYR A 696 -14.04 20.67 -24.55
C TYR A 696 -14.84 21.56 -23.60
N SER A 697 -14.46 22.83 -23.48
CA SER A 697 -15.20 23.84 -22.72
C SER A 697 -16.56 24.16 -23.34
N ASP A 698 -16.60 24.47 -24.65
CA ASP A 698 -17.82 24.87 -25.37
C ASP A 698 -18.92 23.80 -25.31
N TYR A 699 -18.53 22.53 -25.34
CA TYR A 699 -19.44 21.39 -25.26
C TYR A 699 -19.58 20.81 -23.85
N ASN A 700 -18.94 21.44 -22.84
CA ASN A 700 -18.89 20.99 -21.46
C ASN A 700 -18.49 19.50 -21.32
N ILE A 701 -17.52 19.05 -22.12
CA ILE A 701 -17.03 17.68 -22.11
C ILE A 701 -16.38 17.36 -20.76
N ASN A 702 -15.65 18.31 -20.17
CA ASN A 702 -14.97 18.15 -18.87
C ASN A 702 -15.93 17.80 -17.71
N GLN A 703 -17.21 18.14 -17.80
CA GLN A 703 -18.21 17.81 -16.77
C GLN A 703 -18.69 16.35 -16.85
N VAL A 704 -18.48 15.69 -17.98
CA VAL A 704 -18.87 14.28 -18.19
C VAL A 704 -17.68 13.38 -18.51
N HIS A 705 -16.50 13.96 -18.67
CA HIS A 705 -15.25 13.22 -18.78
C HIS A 705 -14.88 12.71 -17.38
N SER A 706 -14.76 11.39 -17.25
CA SER A 706 -14.14 10.80 -16.07
C SER A 706 -12.65 11.16 -16.14
N MET A 707 -12.18 12.07 -15.29
CA MET A 707 -10.75 12.44 -15.20
C MET A 707 -9.83 11.26 -14.79
N TYR A 708 -10.37 10.07 -14.60
CA TYR A 708 -9.63 8.87 -14.19
C TYR A 708 -8.95 8.14 -15.35
N PHE A 709 -9.25 8.47 -16.61
CA PHE A 709 -8.59 7.86 -17.78
C PHE A 709 -8.37 8.88 -18.91
N CYS A 710 -7.10 9.23 -19.16
CA CYS A 710 -6.54 9.78 -20.40
C CYS A 710 -5.01 9.88 -20.18
N CYS A 711 -4.07 9.48 -21.03
CA CYS A 711 -3.99 8.88 -22.36
C CYS A 711 -2.65 8.11 -22.40
N ARG A 712 -2.61 6.90 -22.97
CA ARG A 712 -1.37 6.07 -23.05
C ARG A 712 -0.49 6.38 -24.27
N ASP A 713 -0.74 7.48 -24.97
CA ASP A 713 0.11 7.98 -26.05
C ASP A 713 0.46 9.44 -25.69
N GLY A 714 1.75 9.74 -25.55
CA GLY A 714 2.26 11.05 -25.15
C GLY A 714 1.87 12.20 -26.09
N ASP A 715 2.03 13.41 -25.56
CA ASP A 715 1.99 14.72 -26.26
C ASP A 715 0.69 15.53 -26.21
N MET A 716 0.00 15.65 -25.06
CA MET A 716 -0.82 16.84 -24.78
C MET A 716 -0.79 17.25 -23.30
N ASP A 717 -0.04 18.30 -22.98
CA ASP A 717 -0.18 19.06 -21.73
C ASP A 717 -1.42 19.96 -21.82
N PHE A 718 -2.40 19.73 -20.95
CA PHE A 718 -3.53 20.64 -20.77
C PHE A 718 -3.23 21.62 -19.60
N PRO A 719 -3.39 22.94 -19.77
CA PRO A 719 -3.30 23.87 -18.67
C PRO A 719 -4.47 23.67 -17.68
N PRO A 720 -4.24 23.83 -16.36
CA PRO A 720 -5.24 23.56 -15.34
C PRO A 720 -6.20 24.75 -15.23
N ASP A 721 -7.28 24.77 -16.00
CA ASP A 721 -8.32 25.79 -15.82
C ASP A 721 -9.70 25.21 -15.47
N ARG A 722 -10.18 25.66 -14.30
CA ARG A 722 -11.51 25.51 -13.69
C ARG A 722 -12.02 24.07 -13.47
N ARG A 723 -11.71 23.53 -12.29
CA ARG A 723 -12.45 22.41 -11.70
C ARG A 723 -13.86 22.87 -11.34
N TYR A 724 -14.86 22.48 -12.12
CA TYR A 724 -16.26 22.55 -11.70
C TYR A 724 -16.58 21.33 -10.85
N SER A 725 -16.95 21.55 -9.59
CA SER A 725 -17.67 20.55 -8.79
C SER A 725 -19.02 20.27 -9.47
N PRO A 726 -19.47 19.02 -9.61
CA PRO A 726 -20.83 18.74 -10.05
C PRO A 726 -21.80 19.36 -9.05
N ASN A 727 -22.68 20.25 -9.53
CA ASN A 727 -23.70 20.89 -8.71
C ASN A 727 -24.48 19.85 -7.91
N ARG A 728 -24.59 20.06 -6.58
CA ARG A 728 -25.63 19.44 -5.76
C ARG A 728 -26.98 19.97 -6.24
N GLY A 729 -27.71 19.13 -6.97
CA GLY A 729 -29.13 19.27 -7.27
C GLY A 729 -29.84 18.02 -6.79
#